data_AF-A0A428KS87-F1
#
_entry.id   AF-A0A428KS87-F1
#
_cell.length_a   1.000
_cell.length_b   1.000
_cell.length_c   1.000
_cell.angle_alpha   90.00
_cell.angle_beta   90.00
_cell.angle_gamma   90.00
#
_symmetry.space_group_name_H-M   'P 1'
#
loop_
_entity.id
_entity.type
_entity.pdbx_description
1 polymer ?
#
loop_
_entity_poly.entity_id
_entity_poly.type
_entity_poly.pdbx_seq_one_letter_code
_entity_poly.pdbx_strand_id
1 'polypeptide(L)'
;MTEQRIFTLRDILNNTEFRIDLFSPEEIGALELFDRKGKPYLRDHVSGKDRPAKPEEIVRQLFLRQLNGRYGYPKNRIQVETAVQMGRDLRKAADILITDPDDLKAAYLIVEVKRPKEKDGMEQLKSYANATGAPLVAWTNGQKLVIMHREEVEKGRHTFISVPRLPMANETLADVIAEQVTISELKKRNKLVTERLTLKEIILDLEDLVLSNAGVDAFEEIFKLIYAKLYDEWKATNLRKSKEVHFRLGGSTETQLYDKINGLFEEARDKWPGVFLEGERIDLNPAQLKTCVSFLQDIVLFNSNLQVIDEAFEYLTVNVAKGSKGQYFTPRHVIDMAVKMINPKRNEYVIDTAAGSCGFTVHSIFHVWGGEFTAAGPTPTQAAYAAEMVYALDFDARSVKVARALNLIAGDGKTQVFRANTLDTKQWSDELRVGLRPRLRKAGNLADKKLNEQEMRYFDFDVLLANPPFAGDVSDTRVLRQYALAKKYHGQDPEKLADDPVQLALFQTDPDRHRFRDSGKWQDRQARDILFVERNLDFLRPGGRTAIVLPQGRFNNITDGPLRWWVAQHARVLGVVGLGVDTFKPHTGTKTSVWFLQKWNDDPKAGPLCPFQANYPVFFATSEVPGKDGRGEYVYVPDPDLNGPLLDLEGHPIVDHDLFDQRQMVLDQWKRQQLRYADDDELLAAKAKALTRILEHLPQRETIAEKFIDFAQAEGLTFWQEEE
;
A
#
# COMPACT_ATOMS: atom_id res chain seq x y z
N MET A 1 4.94 35.85 -45.20
CA MET A 1 4.98 34.38 -45.01
C MET A 1 4.71 34.14 -43.54
N THR A 2 3.57 33.54 -43.20
CA THR A 2 3.27 33.16 -41.80
C THR A 2 4.21 32.03 -41.43
N GLU A 3 5.03 32.20 -40.38
CA GLU A 3 5.89 31.15 -39.84
C GLU A 3 5.05 29.90 -39.51
N GLN A 4 5.38 28.75 -40.11
CA GLN A 4 4.77 27.49 -39.76
C GLN A 4 5.20 27.11 -38.34
N ARG A 5 4.24 27.14 -37.42
CA ARG A 5 4.49 26.75 -36.03
C ARG A 5 4.62 25.23 -35.95
N ILE A 6 5.72 24.75 -35.38
CA ILE A 6 5.89 23.33 -35.06
C ILE A 6 5.10 23.07 -33.76
N PHE A 7 4.11 22.17 -33.84
CA PHE A 7 3.33 21.74 -32.68
C PHE A 7 3.84 20.38 -32.22
N THR A 8 4.01 20.21 -30.91
CA THR A 8 4.33 18.93 -30.28
C THR A 8 3.11 18.31 -29.61
N LEU A 9 3.13 17.01 -29.36
CA LEU A 9 2.07 16.36 -28.56
C LEU A 9 1.99 16.94 -27.15
N ARG A 10 3.14 17.33 -26.59
CA ARG A 10 3.21 18.01 -25.30
C ARG A 10 2.43 19.31 -25.32
N ASP A 11 2.55 20.13 -26.37
CA ASP A 11 1.79 21.39 -26.48
C ASP A 11 0.26 21.20 -26.45
N ILE A 12 -0.22 20.03 -26.88
CA ILE A 12 -1.65 19.73 -27.01
C ILE A 12 -2.19 19.02 -25.77
N LEU A 13 -1.42 18.10 -25.19
CA LEU A 13 -1.86 17.24 -24.08
C LEU A 13 -1.58 17.85 -22.69
N ASN A 14 -0.68 18.84 -22.59
CA ASN A 14 -0.34 19.47 -21.33
C ASN A 14 -1.56 20.14 -20.68
N ASN A 15 -1.75 19.98 -19.36
CA ASN A 15 -2.94 20.41 -18.62
C ASN A 15 -4.29 19.82 -19.09
N THR A 16 -4.29 18.73 -19.85
CA THR A 16 -5.50 17.98 -20.20
C THR A 16 -5.63 16.71 -19.38
N GLU A 17 -6.80 16.08 -19.40
CA GLU A 17 -7.04 14.78 -18.75
C GLU A 17 -6.71 13.58 -19.66
N PHE A 18 -6.31 13.81 -20.92
CA PHE A 18 -5.94 12.74 -21.85
C PHE A 18 -4.47 12.36 -21.66
N ARG A 19 -4.18 11.07 -21.79
CA ARG A 19 -2.82 10.53 -21.77
C ARG A 19 -2.60 9.64 -22.98
N ILE A 20 -1.35 9.24 -23.19
CA ILE A 20 -0.93 8.37 -24.29
C ILE A 20 -0.14 7.16 -23.77
N ASP A 21 -0.37 6.79 -22.52
CA ASP A 21 0.39 5.76 -21.80
C ASP A 21 0.15 4.35 -22.35
N LEU A 22 -0.99 4.13 -23.00
CA LEU A 22 -1.34 2.85 -23.65
C LEU A 22 -0.58 2.57 -24.95
N PHE A 23 0.13 3.57 -25.49
CA PHE A 23 0.73 3.51 -26.81
C PHE A 23 2.26 3.40 -26.70
N SER A 24 2.83 2.56 -27.56
CA SER A 24 4.29 2.40 -27.68
C SER A 24 4.95 3.68 -28.22
N PRO A 25 6.25 3.90 -27.93
CA PRO A 25 7.00 5.01 -28.50
C PRO A 25 6.96 5.06 -30.04
N GLU A 26 6.92 3.90 -30.68
CA GLU A 26 6.79 3.77 -32.14
C GLU A 26 5.42 4.23 -32.64
N GLU A 27 4.33 3.81 -31.97
CA GLU A 27 2.96 4.25 -32.31
C GLU A 27 2.82 5.77 -32.14
N ILE A 28 3.39 6.31 -31.05
CA ILE A 28 3.39 7.75 -30.76
C ILE A 28 4.21 8.52 -31.82
N GLY A 29 5.41 8.04 -32.14
CA GLY A 29 6.30 8.68 -33.11
C GLY A 29 5.76 8.68 -34.54
N ALA A 30 4.88 7.74 -34.88
CA ALA A 30 4.25 7.67 -36.20
C ALA A 30 3.11 8.69 -36.42
N LEU A 31 2.74 9.46 -35.39
CA LEU A 31 1.70 10.49 -35.48
C LEU A 31 2.30 11.83 -35.94
N GLU A 32 1.98 12.23 -37.17
CA GLU A 32 2.47 13.48 -37.76
C GLU A 32 1.50 14.64 -37.51
N LEU A 33 1.99 15.69 -36.84
CA LEU A 33 1.28 16.95 -36.64
C LEU A 33 1.73 17.99 -37.67
N PHE A 34 0.81 18.78 -38.19
CA PHE A 34 1.11 19.87 -39.09
C PHE A 34 0.26 21.12 -38.80
N ASP A 35 0.80 22.30 -39.14
CA ASP A 35 0.07 23.55 -38.98
C ASP A 35 -0.91 23.78 -40.13
N ARG A 36 -2.14 24.15 -39.78
CA ARG A 36 -3.12 24.68 -40.72
C ARG A 36 -3.78 25.93 -40.16
N LYS A 37 -3.33 27.09 -40.65
CA LYS A 37 -3.80 28.43 -40.23
C LYS A 37 -3.55 28.71 -38.74
N GLY A 38 -2.36 28.38 -38.23
CA GLY A 38 -1.96 28.61 -36.84
C GLY A 38 -2.61 27.65 -35.83
N LYS A 39 -3.08 26.48 -36.29
CA LYS A 39 -3.75 25.47 -35.46
C LYS A 39 -3.18 24.08 -35.78
N PRO A 40 -3.01 23.22 -34.77
CA PRO A 40 -2.50 21.88 -34.98
C PRO A 40 -3.54 20.99 -35.67
N TYR A 41 -3.15 20.33 -36.74
CA TYR A 41 -3.92 19.33 -37.46
C TYR A 41 -3.12 18.03 -37.57
N LEU A 42 -3.85 16.94 -37.78
CA LEU A 42 -3.31 15.63 -38.10
C LEU A 42 -4.09 15.03 -39.27
N ARG A 43 -3.55 13.96 -39.85
CA ARG A 43 -4.22 13.21 -40.90
C ARG A 43 -4.85 11.95 -40.34
N ASP A 44 -6.15 11.81 -40.54
CA ASP A 44 -6.92 10.66 -40.07
C ASP A 44 -6.41 9.37 -40.71
N HIS A 45 -6.08 8.37 -39.88
CA HIS A 45 -5.40 7.14 -40.33
C HIS A 45 -6.25 6.30 -41.28
N VAL A 46 -7.58 6.34 -41.14
CA VAL A 46 -8.52 5.50 -41.91
C VAL A 46 -9.04 6.23 -43.14
N SER A 47 -9.61 7.42 -42.95
CA SER A 47 -10.25 8.22 -44.00
C SER A 47 -9.28 9.10 -44.79
N GLY A 48 -8.07 9.35 -44.28
CA GLY A 48 -7.08 10.21 -44.91
C GLY A 48 -7.46 11.69 -44.94
N LYS A 49 -8.50 12.11 -44.21
CA LYS A 49 -8.94 13.51 -44.08
C LYS A 49 -8.13 14.25 -43.01
N ASP A 50 -7.94 15.54 -43.21
CA ASP A 50 -7.30 16.38 -42.19
C ASP A 50 -8.29 16.67 -41.05
N ARG A 51 -7.89 16.43 -39.81
CA ARG A 51 -8.68 16.71 -38.62
C ARG A 51 -7.92 17.64 -37.66
N PRO A 52 -8.61 18.53 -36.93
CA PRO A 52 -7.97 19.32 -35.87
C PRO A 52 -7.41 18.38 -34.79
N ALA A 53 -6.13 18.52 -34.44
CA ALA A 53 -5.46 17.68 -33.45
C ALA A 53 -5.87 18.10 -32.03
N LYS A 54 -7.11 17.78 -31.64
CA LYS A 54 -7.60 17.91 -30.26
C LYS A 54 -7.04 16.76 -29.42
N PRO A 55 -6.96 16.89 -28.07
CA PRO A 55 -6.48 15.81 -27.19
C PRO A 55 -7.18 14.46 -27.43
N GLU A 56 -8.51 14.47 -27.51
CA GLU A 56 -9.32 13.28 -27.81
C GLU A 56 -9.04 12.70 -29.20
N GLU A 57 -8.80 13.57 -30.18
CA GLU A 57 -8.48 13.17 -31.55
C GLU A 57 -7.11 12.50 -31.61
N ILE A 58 -6.12 12.98 -30.86
CA ILE A 58 -4.81 12.34 -30.75
C ILE A 58 -4.97 10.89 -30.28
N VAL A 59 -5.70 10.68 -29.18
CA VAL A 59 -5.95 9.34 -28.64
C VAL A 59 -6.72 8.47 -29.64
N ARG A 60 -7.76 9.01 -30.28
CA ARG A 60 -8.53 8.30 -31.32
C ARG A 60 -7.62 7.83 -32.45
N GLN A 61 -6.74 8.69 -32.96
CA GLN A 61 -5.85 8.35 -34.07
C GLN A 61 -4.77 7.34 -33.70
N LEU A 62 -4.20 7.44 -32.49
CA LEU A 62 -3.28 6.43 -31.96
C LEU A 62 -3.99 5.08 -31.82
N PHE A 63 -5.23 5.06 -31.33
CA PHE A 63 -6.02 3.84 -31.20
C PHE A 63 -6.41 3.24 -32.57
N LEU A 64 -6.75 4.06 -33.56
CA LEU A 64 -6.98 3.61 -34.94
C LEU A 64 -5.75 2.93 -35.55
N ARG A 65 -4.55 3.47 -35.29
CA ARG A 65 -3.28 2.85 -35.70
C ARG A 65 -3.04 1.54 -35.00
N GLN A 66 -3.33 1.47 -33.70
CA GLN A 66 -3.22 0.23 -32.93
C GLN A 66 -4.18 -0.84 -33.47
N LEU A 67 -5.44 -0.49 -33.74
CA LEU A 67 -6.44 -1.38 -34.34
C LEU A 67 -5.97 -1.92 -35.70
N ASN A 68 -5.40 -1.06 -36.56
CA ASN A 68 -4.96 -1.47 -37.89
C ASN A 68 -3.62 -2.25 -37.88
N GLY A 69 -2.62 -1.75 -37.16
CA GLY A 69 -1.28 -2.30 -37.14
C GLY A 69 -1.13 -3.47 -36.17
N ARG A 70 -1.41 -3.23 -34.88
CA ARG A 70 -1.22 -4.23 -33.82
C ARG A 70 -2.29 -5.30 -33.83
N TYR A 71 -3.57 -4.93 -33.97
CA TYR A 71 -4.68 -5.89 -33.97
C TYR A 71 -5.06 -6.40 -35.37
N GLY A 72 -4.49 -5.82 -36.43
CA GLY A 72 -4.66 -6.30 -37.80
C GLY A 72 -6.01 -6.01 -38.45
N TYR A 73 -6.87 -5.16 -37.86
CA TYR A 73 -8.16 -4.82 -38.45
C TYR A 73 -7.96 -4.00 -39.73
N PRO A 74 -8.41 -4.48 -40.90
CA PRO A 74 -8.20 -3.77 -42.15
C PRO A 74 -9.03 -2.48 -42.18
N LYS A 75 -8.51 -1.42 -42.82
CA LYS A 75 -9.16 -0.09 -42.84
C LYS A 75 -10.60 -0.11 -43.37
N ASN A 76 -10.94 -1.04 -44.25
CA ASN A 76 -12.30 -1.19 -44.79
C ASN A 76 -13.32 -1.72 -43.76
N ARG A 77 -12.87 -2.34 -42.66
CA ARG A 77 -13.71 -2.75 -41.53
C ARG A 77 -13.79 -1.69 -40.44
N ILE A 78 -12.95 -0.66 -40.48
CA ILE A 78 -12.92 0.41 -39.48
C ILE A 78 -13.74 1.60 -39.98
N GLN A 79 -14.74 2.01 -39.21
CA GLN A 79 -15.56 3.19 -39.45
C GLN A 79 -15.36 4.19 -38.31
N VAL A 80 -15.36 5.48 -38.64
CA VAL A 80 -15.13 6.58 -37.68
C VAL A 80 -16.35 7.48 -37.66
N GLU A 81 -16.78 7.92 -36.47
CA GLU A 81 -17.98 8.76 -36.26
C GLU A 81 -19.27 8.13 -36.84
N THR A 82 -19.46 6.82 -36.62
CA THR A 82 -20.59 6.07 -37.18
C THR A 82 -21.88 6.34 -36.41
N ALA A 83 -22.94 6.75 -37.11
CA ALA A 83 -24.26 6.98 -36.51
C ALA A 83 -24.90 5.67 -36.03
N VAL A 84 -25.24 5.62 -34.73
CA VAL A 84 -25.98 4.54 -34.08
C VAL A 84 -27.42 4.99 -33.84
N GLN A 85 -28.38 4.21 -34.33
CA GLN A 85 -29.80 4.51 -34.19
C GLN A 85 -30.31 4.03 -32.83
N MET A 86 -30.75 4.97 -31.98
CA MET A 86 -31.26 4.69 -30.64
C MET A 86 -32.75 5.04 -30.56
N GLY A 87 -33.61 4.02 -30.58
CA GLY A 87 -35.06 4.22 -30.56
C GLY A 87 -35.57 5.04 -31.75
N ARG A 88 -36.57 5.91 -31.51
CA ARG A 88 -37.23 6.71 -32.57
C ARG A 88 -36.60 8.08 -32.85
N ASP A 89 -35.85 8.69 -31.93
CA ASP A 89 -35.55 10.15 -32.03
C ASP A 89 -34.11 10.62 -31.81
N LEU A 90 -33.11 9.76 -31.56
CA LEU A 90 -31.72 10.23 -31.40
C LEU A 90 -30.71 9.38 -32.19
N ARG A 91 -30.11 9.97 -33.24
CA ARG A 91 -28.86 9.48 -33.83
C ARG A 91 -27.69 10.06 -33.06
N LYS A 92 -26.99 9.25 -32.29
CA LYS A 92 -25.67 9.59 -31.73
C LYS A 92 -24.59 8.85 -32.51
N ALA A 93 -23.36 9.36 -32.55
CA ALA A 93 -22.27 8.72 -33.28
C ALA A 93 -21.31 8.01 -32.31
N ALA A 94 -20.96 6.76 -32.62
CA ALA A 94 -19.85 6.06 -31.98
C ALA A 94 -18.53 6.55 -32.58
N ASP A 95 -17.50 6.69 -31.76
CA ASP A 95 -16.21 7.21 -32.21
C ASP A 95 -15.53 6.29 -33.23
N ILE A 96 -15.49 4.99 -32.94
CA ILE A 96 -14.97 3.96 -33.83
C ILE A 96 -15.92 2.77 -33.83
N LEU A 97 -16.21 2.22 -35.01
CA LEU A 97 -16.96 0.98 -35.18
C LEU A 97 -16.18 0.03 -36.08
N ILE A 98 -15.98 -1.20 -35.61
CA ILE A 98 -15.44 -2.30 -36.41
C ILE A 98 -16.61 -3.18 -36.86
N THR A 99 -16.68 -3.50 -38.14
CA THR A 99 -17.72 -4.39 -38.68
C THR A 99 -17.31 -5.86 -38.56
N ASP A 100 -18.29 -6.76 -38.58
CA ASP A 100 -18.06 -8.20 -38.67
C ASP A 100 -17.29 -8.58 -39.96
N PRO A 101 -16.39 -9.59 -39.95
CA PRO A 101 -15.67 -9.98 -41.16
C PRO A 101 -16.59 -10.58 -42.24
N ASP A 102 -17.67 -11.24 -41.83
CA ASP A 102 -18.60 -11.94 -42.72
C ASP A 102 -19.81 -11.05 -43.08
N ASP A 103 -20.20 -10.11 -42.20
CA ASP A 103 -21.22 -9.10 -42.48
C ASP A 103 -20.72 -7.66 -42.18
N LEU A 104 -20.29 -6.96 -43.23
CA LEU A 104 -19.82 -5.57 -43.15
C LEU A 104 -20.91 -4.56 -42.71
N LYS A 105 -22.18 -4.97 -42.55
CA LYS A 105 -23.25 -4.15 -41.97
C LYS A 105 -23.45 -4.41 -40.48
N ALA A 106 -23.03 -5.57 -39.99
CA ALA A 106 -23.11 -5.91 -38.58
C ALA A 106 -21.94 -5.28 -37.81
N ALA A 107 -22.24 -4.71 -36.64
CA ALA A 107 -21.23 -4.18 -35.75
C ALA A 107 -20.58 -5.32 -34.97
N TYR A 108 -19.24 -5.36 -34.94
CA TYR A 108 -18.46 -6.34 -34.19
C TYR A 108 -17.89 -5.73 -32.89
N LEU A 109 -17.23 -4.57 -33.01
CA LEU A 109 -16.66 -3.83 -31.89
C LEU A 109 -17.07 -2.37 -31.98
N ILE A 110 -17.53 -1.79 -30.88
CA ILE A 110 -17.80 -0.35 -30.75
C ILE A 110 -16.82 0.23 -29.74
N VAL A 111 -16.11 1.29 -30.13
CA VAL A 111 -15.15 1.97 -29.25
C VAL A 111 -15.58 3.41 -29.03
N GLU A 112 -15.55 3.86 -27.78
CA GLU A 112 -15.73 5.26 -27.42
C GLU A 112 -14.43 5.81 -26.79
N VAL A 113 -14.00 6.96 -27.28
CA VAL A 113 -12.80 7.68 -26.84
C VAL A 113 -13.24 8.93 -26.08
N LYS A 114 -13.22 8.89 -24.75
CA LYS A 114 -13.83 9.93 -23.89
C LYS A 114 -12.92 10.43 -22.79
N ARG A 115 -13.35 11.54 -22.19
CA ARG A 115 -12.84 12.07 -20.91
C ARG A 115 -13.08 11.06 -19.77
N PRO A 116 -12.35 11.14 -18.64
CA PRO A 116 -12.27 10.11 -17.59
C PRO A 116 -13.52 9.85 -16.75
N LYS A 117 -14.70 10.40 -17.06
CA LYS A 117 -15.94 10.00 -16.37
C LYS A 117 -16.43 8.67 -16.94
N GLU A 118 -15.77 7.61 -16.49
CA GLU A 118 -15.94 6.22 -16.94
C GLU A 118 -17.41 5.76 -16.91
N LYS A 119 -18.15 6.13 -15.85
CA LYS A 119 -19.53 5.67 -15.62
C LYS A 119 -20.52 6.11 -16.73
N ASP A 120 -20.47 7.38 -17.14
CA ASP A 120 -21.38 7.93 -18.16
C ASP A 120 -21.05 7.38 -19.56
N GLY A 121 -19.76 7.22 -19.87
CA GLY A 121 -19.29 6.64 -21.14
C GLY A 121 -19.63 5.15 -21.26
N MET A 122 -19.57 4.41 -20.16
CA MET A 122 -19.84 2.98 -20.14
C MET A 122 -21.32 2.67 -20.33
N GLU A 123 -22.23 3.41 -19.69
CA GLU A 123 -23.68 3.26 -19.92
C GLU A 123 -24.05 3.57 -21.38
N GLN A 124 -23.41 4.59 -21.96
CA GLN A 124 -23.58 4.94 -23.37
C GLN A 124 -23.12 3.79 -24.30
N LEU A 125 -21.94 3.21 -24.06
CA LEU A 125 -21.44 2.05 -24.84
C LEU A 125 -22.34 0.83 -24.72
N LYS A 126 -22.80 0.50 -23.51
CA LYS A 126 -23.76 -0.60 -23.29
C LYS A 126 -25.05 -0.38 -24.08
N SER A 127 -25.53 0.87 -24.15
CA SER A 127 -26.69 1.24 -24.94
C SER A 127 -26.44 1.06 -26.45
N TYR A 128 -25.28 1.46 -26.96
CA TYR A 128 -24.89 1.25 -28.36
C TYR A 128 -24.79 -0.22 -28.73
N ALA A 129 -24.17 -1.06 -27.89
CA ALA A 129 -24.11 -2.49 -28.13
C ALA A 129 -25.50 -3.13 -28.15
N ASN A 130 -26.39 -2.72 -27.25
CA ASN A 130 -27.77 -3.21 -27.25
C ASN A 130 -28.56 -2.77 -28.50
N ALA A 131 -28.30 -1.57 -29.02
CA ALA A 131 -28.96 -1.06 -30.23
C ALA A 131 -28.44 -1.70 -31.53
N THR A 132 -27.15 -2.02 -31.58
CA THR A 132 -26.46 -2.53 -32.79
C THR A 132 -26.32 -4.05 -32.83
N GLY A 133 -26.44 -4.71 -31.68
CA GLY A 133 -26.12 -6.14 -31.53
C GLY A 133 -24.62 -6.43 -31.40
N ALA A 134 -23.77 -5.41 -31.28
CA ALA A 134 -22.32 -5.62 -31.21
C ALA A 134 -21.92 -6.52 -30.03
N PRO A 135 -21.14 -7.59 -30.26
CA PRO A 135 -20.67 -8.47 -29.20
C PRO A 135 -19.62 -7.79 -28.30
N LEU A 136 -18.84 -6.85 -28.83
CA LEU A 136 -17.78 -6.17 -28.07
C LEU A 136 -18.00 -4.67 -27.98
N VAL A 137 -17.67 -4.13 -26.81
CA VAL A 137 -17.50 -2.71 -26.58
C VAL A 137 -16.15 -2.43 -25.94
N ALA A 138 -15.54 -1.31 -26.30
CA ALA A 138 -14.34 -0.82 -25.65
C ALA A 138 -14.46 0.67 -25.32
N TRP A 139 -13.90 1.04 -24.18
CA TRP A 139 -13.77 2.42 -23.74
C TRP A 139 -12.30 2.74 -23.50
N THR A 140 -11.84 3.90 -23.95
CA THR A 140 -10.49 4.36 -23.64
C THR A 140 -10.37 5.87 -23.51
N ASN A 141 -9.48 6.32 -22.63
CA ASN A 141 -9.02 7.70 -22.51
C ASN A 141 -7.52 7.86 -22.84
N GLY A 142 -6.90 6.81 -23.37
CA GLY A 142 -5.46 6.75 -23.67
C GLY A 142 -4.56 6.38 -22.49
N GLN A 143 -5.12 6.28 -21.28
CA GLN A 143 -4.46 5.71 -20.09
C GLN A 143 -5.00 4.31 -19.75
N LYS A 144 -6.32 4.14 -19.76
CA LYS A 144 -7.04 2.89 -19.43
C LYS A 144 -7.78 2.38 -20.66
N LEU A 145 -7.86 1.05 -20.82
CA LEU A 145 -8.65 0.40 -21.86
C LEU A 145 -9.57 -0.63 -21.23
N VAL A 146 -10.86 -0.34 -21.21
CA VAL A 146 -11.87 -1.27 -20.71
C VAL A 146 -12.55 -1.95 -21.87
N ILE A 147 -12.56 -3.28 -21.88
CA ILE A 147 -13.17 -4.09 -22.93
C ILE A 147 -14.23 -4.98 -22.29
N MET A 148 -15.42 -5.02 -22.87
CA MET A 148 -16.48 -5.88 -22.39
C MET A 148 -17.14 -6.66 -23.53
N HIS A 149 -17.50 -7.90 -23.23
CA HIS A 149 -18.32 -8.76 -24.06
C HIS A 149 -19.77 -8.69 -23.59
N ARG A 150 -20.68 -8.41 -24.51
CA ARG A 150 -22.13 -8.47 -24.34
C ARG A 150 -22.62 -9.93 -24.45
N GLU A 151 -23.03 -10.51 -23.33
CA GLU A 151 -23.59 -11.86 -23.25
C GLU A 151 -25.09 -11.81 -22.96
N GLU A 152 -25.89 -12.60 -23.69
CA GLU A 152 -27.33 -12.73 -23.42
C GLU A 152 -27.53 -13.73 -22.28
N VAL A 153 -28.11 -13.27 -21.16
CA VAL A 153 -28.32 -14.09 -19.95
C VAL A 153 -29.71 -14.70 -19.93
N GLU A 154 -30.69 -13.92 -20.40
CA GLU A 154 -32.07 -14.33 -20.61
C GLU A 154 -32.57 -13.63 -21.87
N LYS A 155 -33.64 -14.13 -22.47
CA LYS A 155 -34.17 -13.61 -23.73
C LYS A 155 -34.39 -12.08 -23.66
N GLY A 156 -33.58 -11.32 -24.39
CA GLY A 156 -33.61 -9.85 -24.43
C GLY A 156 -32.89 -9.12 -23.28
N ARG A 157 -32.34 -9.84 -22.30
CA ARG A 157 -31.55 -9.28 -21.19
C ARG A 157 -30.08 -9.64 -21.35
N HIS A 158 -29.24 -8.62 -21.38
CA HIS A 158 -27.81 -8.76 -21.63
C HIS A 158 -26.99 -8.33 -20.41
N THR A 159 -25.90 -9.05 -20.15
CA THR A 159 -24.85 -8.66 -19.22
C THR A 159 -23.58 -8.29 -20.01
N PHE A 160 -22.66 -7.59 -19.35
CA PHE A 160 -21.39 -7.18 -19.92
C PHE A 160 -20.26 -7.67 -19.01
N ILE A 161 -19.38 -8.51 -19.55
CA ILE A 161 -18.28 -9.14 -18.80
C ILE A 161 -16.96 -8.64 -19.35
N SER A 162 -16.00 -8.36 -18.48
CA SER A 162 -14.68 -7.86 -18.88
C SER A 162 -13.92 -8.90 -19.71
N VAL A 163 -13.27 -8.45 -20.78
CA VAL A 163 -12.44 -9.27 -21.68
C VAL A 163 -10.97 -8.85 -21.51
N PRO A 164 -10.01 -9.79 -21.47
CA PRO A 164 -8.62 -9.49 -21.20
C PRO A 164 -7.99 -8.53 -22.21
N ARG A 165 -8.26 -8.74 -23.51
CA ARG A 165 -7.73 -7.96 -24.64
C ARG A 165 -8.70 -7.97 -25.80
N LEU A 166 -8.47 -7.11 -26.79
CA LEU A 166 -9.22 -7.19 -28.05
C LEU A 166 -8.76 -8.44 -28.83
N PRO A 167 -9.70 -9.13 -29.52
CA PRO A 167 -9.33 -10.16 -30.49
C PRO A 167 -8.49 -9.56 -31.61
N MET A 168 -7.52 -10.34 -32.09
CA MET A 168 -6.86 -10.05 -33.36
C MET A 168 -7.88 -10.21 -34.50
N ALA A 169 -7.66 -9.55 -35.64
CA ALA A 169 -8.59 -9.64 -36.77
C ALA A 169 -8.78 -11.08 -37.32
N ASN A 170 -7.83 -11.97 -37.04
CA ASN A 170 -7.84 -13.39 -37.39
C ASN A 170 -8.22 -14.33 -36.24
N GLU A 171 -8.70 -13.80 -35.12
CA GLU A 171 -9.01 -14.55 -33.90
C GLU A 171 -10.48 -14.35 -33.52
N THR A 172 -11.11 -15.38 -32.96
CA THR A 172 -12.49 -15.28 -32.47
C THR A 172 -12.52 -14.78 -31.03
N LEU A 173 -13.66 -14.24 -30.60
CA LEU A 173 -13.85 -13.87 -29.20
C LEU A 173 -13.77 -15.10 -28.26
N ALA A 174 -14.18 -16.27 -28.75
CA ALA A 174 -14.08 -17.51 -27.99
C ALA A 174 -12.61 -17.88 -27.72
N ASP A 175 -11.73 -17.69 -28.71
CA ASP A 175 -10.29 -17.95 -28.55
C ASP A 175 -9.67 -17.04 -27.48
N VAL A 176 -10.04 -15.75 -27.47
CA VAL A 176 -9.58 -14.79 -26.46
C VAL A 176 -10.09 -15.16 -25.05
N ILE A 177 -11.33 -15.61 -24.92
CA ILE A 177 -11.92 -16.00 -23.63
C ILE A 177 -11.33 -17.33 -23.13
N ALA A 178 -11.00 -18.24 -24.04
CA ALA A 178 -10.40 -19.55 -23.76
C ALA A 178 -8.88 -19.50 -23.60
N GLU A 179 -8.26 -18.33 -23.79
CA GLU A 179 -6.82 -18.14 -23.75
C GLU A 179 -6.21 -18.67 -22.44
N GLN A 180 -5.31 -19.65 -22.59
CA GLN A 180 -4.44 -20.13 -21.53
C GLN A 180 -3.19 -19.25 -21.49
N VAL A 181 -2.75 -18.88 -20.30
CA VAL A 181 -1.67 -17.89 -20.14
C VAL A 181 -0.70 -18.40 -19.08
N THR A 182 0.58 -18.28 -19.35
CA THR A 182 1.63 -18.60 -18.38
C THR A 182 1.86 -17.44 -17.41
N ILE A 183 2.45 -17.69 -16.25
CA ILE A 183 2.81 -16.62 -15.30
C ILE A 183 3.78 -15.60 -15.94
N SER A 184 4.65 -16.03 -16.84
CA SER A 184 5.59 -15.16 -17.56
C SER A 184 4.87 -14.21 -18.53
N GLU A 185 3.86 -14.70 -19.24
CA GLU A 185 3.02 -13.87 -20.11
C GLU A 185 2.14 -12.92 -19.31
N LEU A 186 1.56 -13.40 -18.21
CA LEU A 186 0.76 -12.56 -17.31
C LEU A 186 1.58 -11.38 -16.76
N LYS A 187 2.86 -11.61 -16.38
CA LYS A 187 3.77 -10.54 -15.96
C LYS A 187 4.01 -9.49 -17.03
N LYS A 188 4.13 -9.88 -18.31
CA LYS A 188 4.33 -8.95 -19.42
C LYS A 188 3.12 -8.06 -19.70
N ARG A 189 1.91 -8.56 -19.39
CA ARG A 189 0.63 -7.87 -19.64
C ARG A 189 -0.09 -7.45 -18.36
N ASN A 190 0.62 -7.39 -17.23
CA ASN A 190 0.05 -7.09 -15.93
C ASN A 190 -0.62 -5.71 -15.96
N LYS A 191 -1.96 -5.67 -15.86
CA LYS A 191 -2.74 -4.43 -15.98
C LYS A 191 -2.35 -3.35 -14.96
N LEU A 192 -1.84 -3.75 -13.79
CA LEU A 192 -1.35 -2.81 -12.78
C LEU A 192 -0.17 -1.97 -13.30
N VAL A 193 0.64 -2.54 -14.20
CA VAL A 193 1.80 -1.88 -14.81
C VAL A 193 1.41 -1.26 -16.15
N THR A 194 0.80 -2.06 -17.04
CA THR A 194 0.56 -1.65 -18.43
C THR A 194 -0.54 -0.60 -18.58
N GLU A 195 -1.53 -0.59 -17.68
CA GLU A 195 -2.63 0.39 -17.69
C GLU A 195 -2.50 1.41 -16.54
N ARG A 196 -1.42 1.33 -15.74
CA ARG A 196 -1.21 2.15 -14.53
C ARG A 196 -2.42 2.13 -13.58
N LEU A 197 -3.09 0.98 -13.48
CA LEU A 197 -4.18 0.76 -12.55
C LEU A 197 -3.66 0.39 -11.17
N THR A 198 -4.38 0.82 -10.14
CA THR A 198 -4.12 0.38 -8.76
C THR A 198 -5.02 -0.80 -8.40
N LEU A 199 -4.55 -1.68 -7.53
CA LEU A 199 -5.40 -2.75 -6.99
C LEU A 199 -6.58 -2.17 -6.20
N LYS A 200 -6.40 -1.00 -5.57
CA LYS A 200 -7.46 -0.23 -4.91
C LYS A 200 -8.61 0.11 -5.87
N GLU A 201 -8.32 0.60 -7.08
CA GLU A 201 -9.35 0.89 -8.10
C GLU A 201 -10.10 -0.38 -8.53
N ILE A 202 -9.39 -1.49 -8.70
CA ILE A 202 -10.02 -2.77 -9.06
C ILE A 202 -10.95 -3.25 -7.94
N ILE A 203 -10.53 -3.11 -6.69
CA ILE A 203 -11.33 -3.48 -5.52
C ILE A 203 -12.58 -2.60 -5.41
N LEU A 204 -12.45 -1.29 -5.64
CA LEU A 204 -13.57 -0.35 -5.70
C LEU A 204 -14.60 -0.79 -6.75
N ASP A 205 -14.13 -1.13 -7.96
CA ASP A 205 -14.99 -1.63 -9.03
C ASP A 205 -15.71 -2.93 -8.64
N LEU A 206 -15.01 -3.87 -7.96
CA LEU A 206 -15.62 -5.11 -7.44
C LEU A 206 -16.71 -4.84 -6.39
N GLU A 207 -16.46 -3.93 -5.46
CA GLU A 207 -17.37 -3.55 -4.38
C GLU A 207 -18.65 -2.89 -4.95
N ASP A 208 -18.48 -1.90 -5.83
CA ASP A 208 -19.57 -1.11 -6.40
C ASP A 208 -20.42 -1.89 -7.41
N LEU A 209 -19.79 -2.70 -8.26
CA LEU A 209 -20.47 -3.34 -9.40
C LEU A 209 -21.04 -4.71 -9.07
N VAL A 210 -20.44 -5.43 -8.12
CA VAL A 210 -20.81 -6.83 -7.83
C VAL A 210 -21.32 -7.00 -6.40
N LEU A 211 -20.53 -6.60 -5.41
CA LEU A 211 -20.74 -7.05 -4.03
C LEU A 211 -21.80 -6.23 -3.27
N SER A 212 -22.01 -4.97 -3.65
CA SER A 212 -23.06 -4.12 -3.08
C SER A 212 -24.48 -4.72 -3.18
N ASN A 213 -24.70 -5.63 -4.13
CA ASN A 213 -25.98 -6.32 -4.34
C ASN A 213 -25.96 -7.82 -3.99
N ALA A 214 -24.83 -8.32 -3.44
CA ALA A 214 -24.63 -9.74 -3.21
C ALA A 214 -25.13 -10.23 -1.84
N GLY A 215 -25.32 -9.33 -0.87
CA GLY A 215 -25.76 -9.68 0.49
C GLY A 215 -24.67 -10.34 1.35
N VAL A 216 -23.40 -10.20 0.96
CA VAL A 216 -22.23 -10.81 1.60
C VAL A 216 -21.29 -9.75 2.16
N ASP A 217 -20.35 -10.16 3.02
CA ASP A 217 -19.27 -9.27 3.45
C ASP A 217 -18.26 -9.09 2.30
N ALA A 218 -18.30 -7.92 1.65
CA ALA A 218 -17.46 -7.61 0.50
C ALA A 218 -15.95 -7.75 0.82
N PHE A 219 -15.54 -7.43 2.05
CA PHE A 219 -14.17 -7.60 2.48
C PHE A 219 -13.77 -9.08 2.43
N GLU A 220 -14.57 -9.95 3.04
CA GLU A 220 -14.26 -11.38 3.15
C GLU A 220 -14.18 -12.02 1.77
N GLU A 221 -15.12 -11.71 0.87
CA GLU A 221 -15.15 -12.33 -0.46
C GLU A 221 -14.03 -11.84 -1.36
N ILE A 222 -13.71 -10.54 -1.38
CA ILE A 222 -12.54 -10.03 -2.11
C ILE A 222 -11.26 -10.62 -1.55
N PHE A 223 -11.15 -10.73 -0.22
CA PHE A 223 -9.96 -11.26 0.44
C PHE A 223 -9.73 -12.74 0.07
N LYS A 224 -10.78 -13.57 0.06
CA LYS A 224 -10.70 -14.97 -0.39
C LYS A 224 -10.27 -15.08 -1.85
N LEU A 225 -10.77 -14.21 -2.73
CA LEU A 225 -10.40 -14.18 -4.16
C LEU A 225 -8.94 -13.81 -4.36
N ILE A 226 -8.47 -12.78 -3.67
CA ILE A 226 -7.06 -12.38 -3.67
C ILE A 226 -6.17 -13.53 -3.18
N TYR A 227 -6.58 -14.20 -2.10
CA TYR A 227 -5.84 -15.33 -1.54
C TYR A 227 -5.74 -16.52 -2.51
N ALA A 228 -6.85 -16.90 -3.15
CA ALA A 228 -6.88 -17.95 -4.17
C ALA A 228 -5.99 -17.61 -5.37
N LYS A 229 -6.01 -16.34 -5.81
CA LYS A 229 -5.19 -15.85 -6.91
C LYS A 229 -3.70 -15.86 -6.58
N LEU A 230 -3.32 -15.39 -5.40
CA LEU A 230 -1.93 -15.43 -4.93
C LEU A 230 -1.39 -16.86 -4.90
N TYR A 231 -2.19 -17.80 -4.39
CA TYR A 231 -1.83 -19.21 -4.38
C TYR A 231 -1.70 -19.77 -5.80
N ASP A 232 -2.61 -19.41 -6.70
CA ASP A 232 -2.55 -19.83 -8.09
C ASP A 232 -1.27 -19.35 -8.80
N GLU A 233 -0.87 -18.10 -8.58
CA GLU A 233 0.39 -17.54 -9.10
C GLU A 233 1.63 -18.20 -8.48
N TRP A 234 1.60 -18.46 -7.16
CA TRP A 234 2.65 -19.20 -6.47
C TRP A 234 2.77 -20.63 -7.01
N LYS A 235 1.65 -21.33 -7.18
CA LYS A 235 1.57 -22.71 -7.70
C LYS A 235 2.02 -22.75 -9.16
N ALA A 236 1.63 -21.77 -9.98
CA ALA A 236 2.11 -21.61 -11.36
C ALA A 236 3.64 -21.46 -11.40
N THR A 237 4.19 -20.62 -10.52
CA THR A 237 5.63 -20.34 -10.45
C THR A 237 6.43 -21.54 -9.96
N ASN A 238 5.98 -22.21 -8.89
CA ASN A 238 6.80 -23.14 -8.13
C ASN A 238 6.50 -24.62 -8.41
N LEU A 239 5.25 -24.99 -8.70
CA LEU A 239 4.81 -26.39 -8.75
C LEU A 239 4.31 -26.84 -10.12
N ARG A 240 3.60 -25.99 -10.88
CA ARG A 240 3.07 -26.37 -12.19
C ARG A 240 4.17 -26.42 -13.24
N LYS A 241 4.24 -27.54 -13.96
CA LYS A 241 5.15 -27.71 -15.10
C LYS A 241 4.79 -26.79 -16.26
N SER A 242 3.49 -26.62 -16.56
CA SER A 242 3.02 -25.74 -17.64
C SER A 242 3.22 -24.25 -17.37
N LYS A 243 3.47 -23.87 -16.10
CA LYS A 243 3.52 -22.47 -15.64
C LYS A 243 2.22 -21.69 -15.88
N GLU A 244 1.13 -22.38 -16.22
CA GLU A 244 -0.18 -21.78 -16.44
C GLU A 244 -0.81 -21.30 -15.12
N VAL A 245 -1.50 -20.17 -15.22
CA VAL A 245 -2.30 -19.59 -14.14
C VAL A 245 -3.77 -20.03 -14.36
N HIS A 246 -4.46 -20.53 -13.35
CA HIS A 246 -5.81 -21.10 -13.49
C HIS A 246 -6.91 -20.16 -12.96
N PHE A 247 -6.56 -19.11 -12.23
CA PHE A 247 -7.44 -18.03 -11.78
C PHE A 247 -7.80 -17.13 -12.97
N ARG A 248 -8.73 -17.63 -13.79
CA ARG A 248 -9.21 -16.99 -15.02
C ARG A 248 -10.45 -17.67 -15.56
N LEU A 249 -11.16 -16.99 -16.45
CA LEU A 249 -12.36 -17.52 -17.09
C LEU A 249 -12.02 -18.79 -17.90
N GLY A 250 -11.10 -18.69 -18.87
CA GLY A 250 -10.56 -19.83 -19.63
C GLY A 250 -11.64 -20.71 -20.27
N GLY A 251 -12.67 -20.09 -20.86
CA GLY A 251 -13.79 -20.79 -21.51
C GLY A 251 -14.66 -21.67 -20.60
N SER A 252 -14.48 -21.62 -19.27
CA SER A 252 -15.23 -22.43 -18.31
C SER A 252 -16.69 -21.97 -18.22
N THR A 253 -17.63 -22.90 -18.04
CA THR A 253 -19.00 -22.56 -17.61
C THR A 253 -18.97 -21.94 -16.21
N GLU A 254 -20.04 -21.24 -15.80
CA GLU A 254 -20.10 -20.58 -14.49
C GLU A 254 -19.87 -21.57 -13.33
N THR A 255 -20.47 -22.77 -13.41
CA THR A 255 -20.29 -23.83 -12.40
C THR A 255 -18.85 -24.36 -12.38
N GLN A 256 -18.27 -24.65 -13.55
CA GLN A 256 -16.88 -25.12 -13.63
C GLN A 256 -15.89 -24.07 -13.11
N LEU A 257 -16.15 -22.79 -13.39
CA LEU A 257 -15.36 -21.69 -12.84
C LEU A 257 -15.51 -21.63 -11.32
N TYR A 258 -16.73 -21.77 -10.80
CA TYR A 258 -16.99 -21.78 -9.36
C TYR A 258 -16.22 -22.87 -8.62
N ASP A 259 -16.25 -24.09 -9.13
CA ASP A 259 -15.53 -25.23 -8.54
C ASP A 259 -14.02 -25.02 -8.64
N LYS A 260 -13.53 -24.51 -9.78
CA LYS A 260 -12.09 -24.24 -9.99
C LYS A 260 -11.54 -23.20 -9.01
N ILE A 261 -12.22 -22.06 -8.85
CA ILE A 261 -11.74 -20.98 -7.98
C ILE A 261 -11.87 -21.36 -6.50
N ASN A 262 -12.95 -22.05 -6.10
CA ASN A 262 -13.04 -22.59 -4.74
C ASN A 262 -11.97 -23.64 -4.47
N GLY A 263 -11.65 -24.51 -5.44
CA GLY A 263 -10.55 -25.45 -5.33
C GLY A 263 -9.20 -24.74 -5.10
N LEU A 264 -8.92 -23.68 -5.85
CA LEU A 264 -7.72 -22.86 -5.62
C LEU A 264 -7.70 -22.22 -4.22
N PHE A 265 -8.86 -21.74 -3.74
CA PHE A 265 -8.99 -21.17 -2.40
C PHE A 265 -8.77 -22.22 -1.30
N GLU A 266 -9.35 -23.40 -1.43
CA GLU A 266 -9.18 -24.52 -0.50
C GLU A 266 -7.70 -24.93 -0.41
N GLU A 267 -7.05 -25.12 -1.55
CA GLU A 267 -5.62 -25.42 -1.59
C GLU A 267 -4.77 -24.30 -0.97
N ALA A 268 -5.15 -23.03 -1.19
CA ALA A 268 -4.47 -21.88 -0.59
C ALA A 268 -4.55 -21.91 0.95
N ARG A 269 -5.72 -22.22 1.51
CA ARG A 269 -5.93 -22.37 2.96
C ARG A 269 -5.05 -23.48 3.53
N ASP A 270 -4.97 -24.61 2.83
CA ASP A 270 -4.17 -25.76 3.28
C ASP A 270 -2.67 -25.45 3.22
N LYS A 271 -2.23 -24.71 2.19
CA LYS A 271 -0.85 -24.28 2.03
C LYS A 271 -0.44 -23.22 3.06
N TRP A 272 -1.33 -22.29 3.37
CA TRP A 272 -1.08 -21.15 4.23
C TRP A 272 -2.13 -21.12 5.37
N PRO A 273 -1.97 -21.97 6.39
CA PRO A 273 -2.94 -22.11 7.47
C PRO A 273 -2.89 -20.93 8.45
N GLY A 274 -4.01 -20.64 9.12
CA GLY A 274 -4.11 -19.64 10.19
C GLY A 274 -4.71 -18.29 9.77
N VAL A 275 -5.12 -18.15 8.50
CA VAL A 275 -5.84 -16.99 7.97
C VAL A 275 -7.34 -17.25 7.90
N PHE A 276 -7.76 -18.40 7.36
CA PHE A 276 -9.16 -18.81 7.23
C PHE A 276 -9.44 -20.09 8.03
N LEU A 277 -10.68 -20.27 8.48
CA LEU A 277 -11.11 -21.49 9.16
C LEU A 277 -11.25 -22.66 8.17
N GLU A 278 -11.11 -23.87 8.70
CA GLU A 278 -11.33 -25.10 7.95
C GLU A 278 -12.78 -25.16 7.43
N GLY A 279 -12.94 -25.56 6.17
CA GLY A 279 -14.26 -25.64 5.52
C GLY A 279 -14.83 -24.33 4.99
N GLU A 280 -14.22 -23.17 5.25
CA GLU A 280 -14.63 -21.91 4.61
C GLU A 280 -14.58 -22.03 3.07
N ARG A 281 -15.54 -21.37 2.40
CA ARG A 281 -15.65 -21.29 0.94
C ARG A 281 -15.94 -19.86 0.50
N ILE A 282 -15.81 -19.60 -0.79
CA ILE A 282 -16.23 -18.34 -1.41
C ILE A 282 -17.76 -18.36 -1.50
N ASP A 283 -18.40 -17.39 -0.86
CA ASP A 283 -19.85 -17.23 -0.73
C ASP A 283 -20.41 -16.31 -1.82
N LEU A 284 -19.98 -16.53 -3.06
CA LEU A 284 -20.50 -15.81 -4.24
C LEU A 284 -21.29 -16.78 -5.10
N ASN A 285 -22.39 -16.33 -5.71
CA ASN A 285 -23.03 -17.17 -6.72
C ASN A 285 -22.15 -17.27 -7.98
N PRO A 286 -22.34 -18.29 -8.84
CA PRO A 286 -21.47 -18.52 -10.00
C PRO A 286 -21.33 -17.32 -10.95
N ALA A 287 -22.40 -16.55 -11.18
CA ALA A 287 -22.38 -15.36 -12.03
C ALA A 287 -21.62 -14.18 -11.40
N GLN A 288 -21.78 -13.96 -10.09
CA GLN A 288 -21.03 -12.96 -9.32
C GLN A 288 -19.54 -13.29 -9.34
N LEU A 289 -19.19 -14.55 -9.05
CA LEU A 289 -17.82 -15.02 -9.07
C LEU A 289 -17.18 -14.84 -10.44
N LYS A 290 -17.88 -15.21 -11.53
CA LYS A 290 -17.41 -15.01 -12.91
C LYS A 290 -17.07 -13.54 -13.17
N THR A 291 -17.93 -12.64 -12.72
CA THR A 291 -17.68 -11.19 -12.83
C THR A 291 -16.44 -10.80 -12.04
N CYS A 292 -16.32 -11.21 -10.77
CA CYS A 292 -15.16 -10.88 -9.94
C CYS A 292 -13.83 -11.40 -10.51
N VAL A 293 -13.81 -12.64 -11.01
CA VAL A 293 -12.62 -13.24 -11.65
C VAL A 293 -12.20 -12.43 -12.87
N SER A 294 -13.15 -11.89 -13.64
CA SER A 294 -12.84 -11.10 -14.83
C SER A 294 -12.02 -9.84 -14.56
N PHE A 295 -12.19 -9.22 -13.38
CA PHE A 295 -11.42 -8.06 -12.94
C PHE A 295 -10.01 -8.41 -12.44
N LEU A 296 -9.85 -9.60 -11.83
CA LEU A 296 -8.61 -10.01 -11.18
C LEU A 296 -7.72 -10.92 -12.05
N GLN A 297 -8.21 -11.49 -13.15
CA GLN A 297 -7.45 -12.50 -13.91
C GLN A 297 -6.17 -11.99 -14.59
N ASP A 298 -6.11 -10.71 -14.98
CA ASP A 298 -5.00 -10.11 -15.76
C ASP A 298 -4.05 -9.23 -14.94
N ILE A 299 -4.15 -9.28 -13.61
CA ILE A 299 -3.16 -8.65 -12.74
C ILE A 299 -2.20 -9.69 -12.18
N VAL A 300 -1.01 -9.26 -11.78
CA VAL A 300 -0.08 -10.08 -10.99
C VAL A 300 -0.08 -9.53 -9.57
N LEU A 301 -0.21 -10.42 -8.58
CA LEU A 301 -0.14 -10.06 -7.16
C LEU A 301 1.14 -10.61 -6.52
N PHE A 302 1.56 -11.82 -6.88
CA PHE A 302 2.68 -12.49 -6.26
C PHE A 302 4.03 -11.89 -6.73
N ASN A 303 4.88 -11.45 -5.78
CA ASN A 303 6.07 -10.62 -6.01
C ASN A 303 5.81 -9.27 -6.69
N SER A 304 4.56 -8.81 -6.71
CA SER A 304 4.28 -7.39 -6.89
C SER A 304 4.76 -6.66 -5.65
N ASN A 305 5.14 -5.39 -5.79
CA ASN A 305 5.50 -4.57 -4.64
C ASN A 305 4.39 -4.68 -3.59
N LEU A 306 4.76 -5.00 -2.35
CA LEU A 306 3.79 -5.02 -1.25
C LEU A 306 3.02 -3.70 -1.21
N GLN A 307 3.59 -2.63 -1.78
CA GLN A 307 2.90 -1.38 -2.09
C GLN A 307 1.49 -1.52 -2.58
N VAL A 308 1.35 -2.25 -3.66
CA VAL A 308 0.10 -2.40 -4.37
C VAL A 308 -0.90 -3.24 -3.57
N ILE A 309 -0.40 -4.21 -2.81
CA ILE A 309 -1.23 -5.11 -1.99
C ILE A 309 -1.67 -4.41 -0.69
N ASP A 310 -0.77 -3.76 0.05
CA ASP A 310 -1.12 -3.13 1.32
C ASP A 310 -2.01 -1.91 1.11
N GLU A 311 -1.84 -1.11 0.05
CA GLU A 311 -2.74 0.01 -0.24
C GLU A 311 -4.18 -0.48 -0.48
N ALA A 312 -4.30 -1.60 -1.19
CA ALA A 312 -5.59 -2.20 -1.49
C ALA A 312 -6.24 -2.82 -0.24
N PHE A 313 -5.45 -3.44 0.64
CA PHE A 313 -5.95 -3.92 1.93
C PHE A 313 -6.23 -2.81 2.93
N GLU A 314 -5.47 -1.71 2.91
CA GLU A 314 -5.76 -0.50 3.68
C GLU A 314 -7.14 0.04 3.30
N TYR A 315 -7.40 0.21 2.00
CA TYR A 315 -8.70 0.62 1.49
C TYR A 315 -9.83 -0.29 1.99
N LEU A 316 -9.67 -1.61 1.81
CA LEU A 316 -10.64 -2.62 2.21
C LEU A 316 -10.95 -2.61 3.71
N THR A 317 -9.95 -2.34 4.54
CA THR A 317 -10.09 -2.34 6.00
C THR A 317 -10.80 -1.06 6.48
N VAL A 318 -10.54 0.08 5.85
CA VAL A 318 -11.06 1.40 6.27
C VAL A 318 -12.49 1.66 5.77
N ASN A 319 -12.80 1.36 4.51
CA ASN A 319 -14.10 1.77 3.92
C ASN A 319 -15.29 0.91 4.35
N VAL A 320 -15.05 -0.37 4.69
CA VAL A 320 -16.10 -1.24 5.27
C VAL A 320 -16.32 -0.91 6.75
N ALA A 321 -15.36 -0.24 7.41
CA ALA A 321 -15.43 0.22 8.79
C ALA A 321 -15.96 1.66 8.90
N LYS A 322 -17.05 1.99 8.19
CA LYS A 322 -17.73 3.30 8.29
C LYS A 322 -18.02 3.65 9.76
N GLY A 323 -17.15 4.48 10.32
CA GLY A 323 -17.27 5.08 11.64
C GLY A 323 -16.58 4.32 12.78
N SER A 324 -15.78 5.07 13.56
CA SER A 324 -15.60 4.96 15.03
C SER A 324 -14.31 4.40 15.66
N LYS A 325 -13.31 3.88 14.93
CA LYS A 325 -12.13 3.26 15.61
C LYS A 325 -10.86 4.11 15.74
N GLY A 326 -10.72 5.23 15.03
CA GLY A 326 -9.49 6.05 15.10
C GLY A 326 -8.23 5.30 14.67
N GLN A 327 -8.40 4.26 13.84
CA GLN A 327 -7.34 3.45 13.26
C GLN A 327 -6.89 4.12 11.96
N TYR A 328 -5.59 4.39 11.86
CA TYR A 328 -4.98 5.07 10.72
C TYR A 328 -3.82 4.23 10.24
N PHE A 329 -3.77 3.97 8.94
CA PHE A 329 -2.60 3.31 8.38
C PHE A 329 -1.43 4.28 8.33
N THR A 330 -0.23 3.78 8.62
CA THR A 330 0.98 4.60 8.59
C THR A 330 1.50 4.63 7.15
N PRO A 331 1.66 5.81 6.52
CA PRO A 331 2.23 5.88 5.19
C PRO A 331 3.63 5.27 5.16
N ARG A 332 3.96 4.55 4.09
CA ARG A 332 5.23 3.82 4.00
C ARG A 332 6.46 4.66 4.16
N HIS A 333 6.47 5.84 3.55
CA HIS A 333 7.64 6.70 3.66
C HIS A 333 7.93 7.12 5.11
N VAL A 334 6.89 7.14 5.96
CA VAL A 334 7.01 7.33 7.41
C VAL A 334 7.51 6.06 8.09
N ILE A 335 7.00 4.89 7.71
CA ILE A 335 7.47 3.58 8.20
C ILE A 335 8.96 3.40 7.90
N ASP A 336 9.37 3.59 6.65
CA ASP A 336 10.75 3.44 6.18
C ASP A 336 11.70 4.39 6.91
N MET A 337 11.30 5.66 7.10
CA MET A 337 12.08 6.60 7.89
C MET A 337 12.24 6.17 9.34
N ALA A 338 11.15 5.74 9.99
CA ALA A 338 11.19 5.29 11.37
C ALA A 338 12.02 4.01 11.56
N VAL A 339 11.83 3.01 10.68
CA VAL A 339 12.61 1.75 10.66
C VAL A 339 14.07 2.06 10.40
N LYS A 340 14.37 2.89 9.41
CA LYS A 340 15.74 3.29 9.08
C LYS A 340 16.39 3.91 10.31
N MET A 341 15.81 4.96 10.90
CA MET A 341 16.35 5.65 12.08
C MET A 341 16.54 4.75 13.30
N ILE A 342 15.61 3.80 13.55
CA ILE A 342 15.73 2.85 14.64
C ILE A 342 16.69 1.69 14.34
N ASN A 343 16.93 1.35 13.07
CA ASN A 343 17.97 0.41 12.64
C ASN A 343 17.91 -0.96 13.33
N PRO A 344 16.82 -1.74 13.20
CA PRO A 344 16.74 -3.09 13.77
C PRO A 344 17.83 -4.01 13.21
N LYS A 345 18.37 -4.91 14.05
CA LYS A 345 19.46 -5.84 13.70
C LYS A 345 19.00 -7.30 13.65
N ARG A 346 19.80 -8.16 13.02
CA ARG A 346 19.50 -9.61 12.81
C ARG A 346 19.33 -10.42 14.10
N ASN A 347 19.94 -9.96 15.19
CA ASN A 347 19.91 -10.60 16.50
C ASN A 347 18.94 -9.92 17.49
N GLU A 348 18.14 -8.96 17.03
CA GLU A 348 17.23 -8.18 17.86
C GLU A 348 15.77 -8.62 17.68
N TYR A 349 15.04 -8.65 18.78
CA TYR A 349 13.60 -8.90 18.82
C TYR A 349 12.84 -7.59 18.55
N VAL A 350 11.99 -7.63 17.53
CA VAL A 350 11.16 -6.51 17.08
C VAL A 350 9.70 -6.77 17.42
N ILE A 351 9.00 -5.76 17.93
CA ILE A 351 7.55 -5.83 18.10
C ILE A 351 6.83 -4.57 17.62
N ASP A 352 5.66 -4.76 17.02
CA ASP A 352 4.65 -3.71 16.86
C ASP A 352 3.43 -4.02 17.74
N THR A 353 3.09 -3.09 18.62
CA THR A 353 2.02 -3.24 19.61
C THR A 353 0.66 -2.69 19.15
N ALA A 354 0.60 -2.09 17.96
CA ALA A 354 -0.61 -1.58 17.31
C ALA A 354 -0.48 -1.76 15.78
N ALA A 355 -0.31 -3.03 15.39
CA ALA A 355 0.34 -3.39 14.13
C ALA A 355 -0.48 -3.14 12.86
N GLY A 356 -1.81 -3.04 12.95
CA GLY A 356 -2.67 -3.00 11.78
C GLY A 356 -2.37 -4.17 10.82
N SER A 357 -2.09 -3.85 9.56
CA SER A 357 -1.66 -4.83 8.54
C SER A 357 -0.15 -5.13 8.55
N CYS A 358 0.57 -4.84 9.63
CA CYS A 358 2.00 -5.16 9.84
C CYS A 358 3.01 -4.35 9.02
N GLY A 359 2.70 -3.08 8.70
CA GLY A 359 3.63 -2.21 7.96
C GLY A 359 5.01 -2.10 8.61
N PHE A 360 5.09 -1.79 9.91
CA PHE A 360 6.38 -1.66 10.61
C PHE A 360 7.16 -2.97 10.69
N THR A 361 6.50 -4.10 10.96
CA THR A 361 7.17 -5.40 11.09
C THR A 361 7.69 -5.89 9.74
N VAL A 362 6.90 -5.78 8.67
CA VAL A 362 7.33 -6.10 7.30
C VAL A 362 8.54 -5.26 6.89
N HIS A 363 8.49 -3.95 7.10
CA HIS A 363 9.60 -3.07 6.72
C HIS A 363 10.84 -3.28 7.60
N SER A 364 10.66 -3.66 8.87
CA SER A 364 11.78 -4.08 9.72
C SER A 364 12.45 -5.36 9.22
N ILE A 365 11.66 -6.33 8.75
CA ILE A 365 12.17 -7.54 8.11
C ILE A 365 13.00 -7.17 6.87
N PHE A 366 12.49 -6.32 6.00
CA PHE A 366 13.20 -5.85 4.80
C PHE A 366 14.50 -5.13 5.09
N HIS A 367 14.49 -4.26 6.11
CA HIS A 367 15.68 -3.55 6.57
C HIS A 367 16.77 -4.55 6.99
N VAL A 368 16.41 -5.55 7.79
CA VAL A 368 17.37 -6.56 8.31
C VAL A 368 17.86 -7.51 7.21
N TRP A 369 17.00 -7.81 6.24
CA TRP A 369 17.33 -8.67 5.10
C TRP A 369 18.15 -7.96 4.02
N GLY A 370 18.09 -6.63 3.97
CA GLY A 370 18.70 -5.82 2.91
C GLY A 370 17.89 -5.78 1.61
N GLY A 371 16.60 -6.13 1.65
CA GLY A 371 15.76 -6.18 0.46
C GLY A 371 14.36 -6.72 0.69
N GLU A 372 13.57 -6.69 -0.39
CA GLU A 372 12.18 -7.15 -0.43
C GLU A 372 12.07 -8.66 -0.67
N PHE A 373 10.86 -9.20 -0.53
CA PHE A 373 10.59 -10.60 -0.89
C PHE A 373 10.86 -10.85 -2.37
N THR A 374 11.44 -12.00 -2.67
CA THR A 374 11.73 -12.43 -4.04
C THR A 374 10.94 -13.70 -4.37
N ALA A 375 10.83 -14.02 -5.66
CA ALA A 375 10.17 -15.24 -6.12
C ALA A 375 10.82 -16.53 -5.58
N ALA A 376 12.10 -16.47 -5.19
CA ALA A 376 12.81 -17.58 -4.58
C ALA A 376 12.43 -17.78 -3.10
N GLY A 377 11.67 -16.85 -2.51
CA GLY A 377 11.39 -16.78 -1.08
C GLY A 377 12.62 -16.35 -0.27
N PRO A 378 12.47 -16.21 1.05
CA PRO A 378 13.59 -15.95 1.94
C PRO A 378 14.50 -17.17 2.07
N THR A 379 15.79 -16.91 2.32
CA THR A 379 16.72 -17.93 2.81
C THR A 379 16.25 -18.50 4.16
N PRO A 380 16.69 -19.70 4.57
CA PRO A 380 16.32 -20.27 5.86
C PRO A 380 16.59 -19.34 7.06
N THR A 381 17.70 -18.61 7.05
CA THR A 381 18.04 -17.64 8.09
C THR A 381 17.11 -16.43 8.09
N GLN A 382 16.72 -15.94 6.92
CA GLN A 382 15.76 -14.85 6.78
C GLN A 382 14.38 -15.29 7.30
N ALA A 383 13.91 -16.47 6.90
CA ALA A 383 12.66 -17.05 7.40
C ALA A 383 12.69 -17.25 8.93
N ALA A 384 13.80 -17.76 9.48
CA ALA A 384 13.95 -17.92 10.92
C ALA A 384 13.89 -16.57 11.66
N TYR A 385 14.55 -15.53 11.14
CA TYR A 385 14.47 -14.19 11.72
C TYR A 385 13.02 -13.69 11.80
N ALA A 386 12.28 -13.73 10.68
CA ALA A 386 10.91 -13.25 10.67
C ALA A 386 9.99 -14.08 11.59
N ALA A 387 10.14 -15.41 11.61
CA ALA A 387 9.32 -16.28 12.43
C ALA A 387 9.62 -16.18 13.94
N GLU A 388 10.90 -16.02 14.32
CA GLU A 388 11.32 -16.14 15.73
C GLU A 388 11.55 -14.78 16.42
N MET A 389 11.91 -13.76 15.64
CA MET A 389 12.37 -12.47 16.16
C MET A 389 11.34 -11.34 16.01
N VAL A 390 10.34 -11.48 15.12
CA VAL A 390 9.39 -10.40 14.79
C VAL A 390 7.98 -10.73 15.26
N TYR A 391 7.39 -9.80 16.02
CA TYR A 391 6.10 -9.95 16.70
C TYR A 391 5.17 -8.79 16.37
N ALA A 392 3.87 -9.05 16.33
CA ALA A 392 2.86 -8.04 16.08
C ALA A 392 1.60 -8.28 16.90
N LEU A 393 1.04 -7.22 17.48
CA LEU A 393 -0.23 -7.23 18.21
C LEU A 393 -1.18 -6.22 17.57
N ASP A 394 -2.41 -6.66 17.28
CA ASP A 394 -3.49 -5.74 16.92
C ASP A 394 -4.83 -6.22 17.49
N PHE A 395 -5.74 -5.30 17.80
CA PHE A 395 -7.05 -5.62 18.36
C PHE A 395 -8.05 -6.10 17.29
N ASP A 396 -7.91 -5.60 16.07
CA ASP A 396 -8.86 -5.83 14.98
C ASP A 396 -8.60 -7.14 14.25
N ALA A 397 -9.63 -7.98 14.18
CA ALA A 397 -9.52 -9.31 13.59
C ALA A 397 -9.24 -9.26 12.08
N ARG A 398 -9.76 -8.27 11.35
CA ARG A 398 -9.52 -8.14 9.90
C ARG A 398 -8.08 -7.68 9.65
N SER A 399 -7.59 -6.70 10.42
CA SER A 399 -6.19 -6.27 10.37
C SER A 399 -5.22 -7.43 10.61
N VAL A 400 -5.45 -8.23 11.66
CA VAL A 400 -4.64 -9.42 11.96
C VAL A 400 -4.70 -10.44 10.83
N LYS A 401 -5.87 -10.63 10.22
CA LYS A 401 -6.05 -11.55 9.08
C LYS A 401 -5.24 -11.09 7.86
N VAL A 402 -5.29 -9.80 7.52
CA VAL A 402 -4.47 -9.19 6.46
C VAL A 402 -2.99 -9.34 6.76
N ALA A 403 -2.56 -8.94 7.95
CA ALA A 403 -1.17 -9.05 8.41
C ALA A 403 -0.62 -10.47 8.26
N ARG A 404 -1.38 -11.48 8.73
CA ARG A 404 -0.99 -12.89 8.60
C ARG A 404 -0.85 -13.31 7.14
N ALA A 405 -1.79 -12.90 6.28
CA ALA A 405 -1.70 -13.23 4.86
C ALA A 405 -0.46 -12.58 4.22
N LEU A 406 -0.22 -11.28 4.43
CA LEU A 406 0.94 -10.58 3.89
C LEU A 406 2.25 -11.27 4.27
N ASN A 407 2.41 -11.61 5.55
CA ASN A 407 3.57 -12.30 6.10
C ASN A 407 3.74 -13.73 5.53
N LEU A 408 2.64 -14.47 5.35
CA LEU A 408 2.67 -15.81 4.75
C LEU A 408 3.01 -15.79 3.25
N ILE A 409 2.47 -14.83 2.50
CA ILE A 409 2.73 -14.64 1.06
C ILE A 409 4.20 -14.28 0.84
N ALA A 410 4.71 -13.40 1.69
CA ALA A 410 6.10 -13.02 1.82
C ALA A 410 7.06 -14.22 2.03
N GLY A 411 6.55 -15.38 2.45
CA GLY A 411 7.36 -16.58 2.65
C GLY A 411 8.18 -16.54 3.93
N ASP A 412 7.87 -15.62 4.85
CA ASP A 412 8.63 -15.33 6.06
C ASP A 412 8.57 -16.43 7.14
N GLY A 413 7.80 -17.50 6.91
CA GLY A 413 7.72 -18.65 7.82
C GLY A 413 6.72 -18.51 8.98
N LYS A 414 5.98 -17.39 9.06
CA LYS A 414 5.04 -16.93 10.12
C LYS A 414 5.67 -15.94 11.10
N THR A 415 5.73 -14.66 10.72
CA THR A 415 5.75 -13.57 11.71
C THR A 415 4.65 -13.78 12.76
N GLN A 416 4.99 -13.57 14.04
CA GLN A 416 4.10 -13.86 15.16
C GLN A 416 3.05 -12.76 15.36
N VAL A 417 1.98 -12.81 14.55
CA VAL A 417 0.86 -11.86 14.59
C VAL A 417 -0.28 -12.40 15.47
N PHE A 418 -0.58 -11.68 16.55
CA PHE A 418 -1.64 -12.04 17.49
C PHE A 418 -2.73 -10.98 17.58
N ARG A 419 -3.95 -11.46 17.80
CA ARG A 419 -5.08 -10.59 18.13
C ARG A 419 -5.10 -10.27 19.63
N ALA A 420 -4.95 -9.00 19.99
CA ALA A 420 -4.86 -8.56 21.38
C ALA A 420 -5.36 -7.14 21.59
N ASN A 421 -6.01 -6.88 22.74
CA ASN A 421 -6.02 -5.53 23.28
C ASN A 421 -4.72 -5.31 24.06
N THR A 422 -3.76 -4.60 23.48
CA THR A 422 -2.43 -4.36 24.08
C THR A 422 -2.50 -3.72 25.46
N LEU A 423 -3.53 -2.91 25.73
CA LEU A 423 -3.73 -2.23 27.01
C LEU A 423 -4.42 -3.08 28.09
N ASP A 424 -5.01 -4.23 27.72
CA ASP A 424 -5.73 -5.10 28.67
C ASP A 424 -5.24 -6.55 28.59
N THR A 425 -4.14 -6.82 29.31
CA THR A 425 -3.51 -8.15 29.35
C THR A 425 -4.39 -9.23 29.96
N LYS A 426 -5.39 -8.85 30.77
CA LYS A 426 -6.29 -9.80 31.42
C LYS A 426 -7.24 -10.48 30.43
N GLN A 427 -7.47 -9.86 29.28
CA GLN A 427 -8.28 -10.43 28.19
C GLN A 427 -7.45 -11.19 27.15
N TRP A 428 -6.14 -11.31 27.35
CA TRP A 428 -5.28 -12.02 26.42
C TRP A 428 -5.57 -13.52 26.44
N SER A 429 -5.68 -14.11 25.24
CA SER A 429 -5.87 -15.55 25.06
C SER A 429 -4.66 -16.33 25.56
N ASP A 430 -4.88 -17.61 25.89
CA ASP A 430 -3.79 -18.52 26.28
C ASP A 430 -2.75 -18.68 25.17
N GLU A 431 -3.19 -18.72 23.90
CA GLU A 431 -2.30 -18.77 22.73
C GLU A 431 -1.33 -17.58 22.71
N LEU A 432 -1.85 -16.36 22.89
CA LEU A 432 -1.05 -15.14 22.94
C LEU A 432 -0.10 -15.15 24.14
N ARG A 433 -0.58 -15.56 25.32
CA ARG A 433 0.23 -15.65 26.53
C ARG A 433 1.39 -16.63 26.36
N VAL A 434 1.13 -17.79 25.78
CA VAL A 434 2.15 -18.79 25.47
C VAL A 434 3.14 -18.26 24.43
N GLY A 435 2.66 -17.64 23.35
CA GLY A 435 3.50 -17.08 22.29
C GLY A 435 4.46 -16.00 22.78
N LEU A 436 4.02 -15.13 23.69
CA LEU A 436 4.87 -14.06 24.25
C LEU A 436 5.67 -14.47 25.49
N ARG A 437 5.37 -15.62 26.11
CA ARG A 437 6.05 -16.07 27.33
C ARG A 437 7.59 -16.11 27.20
N PRO A 438 8.19 -16.54 26.07
CA PRO A 438 9.63 -16.52 25.90
C PRO A 438 10.26 -15.12 25.99
N ARG A 439 9.47 -14.06 25.79
CA ARG A 439 9.92 -12.67 25.79
C ARG A 439 9.65 -11.93 27.10
N LEU A 440 9.06 -12.59 28.10
CA LEU A 440 8.85 -11.96 29.42
C LEU A 440 10.17 -11.62 30.08
N ARG A 441 10.23 -10.43 30.68
CA ARG A 441 11.41 -9.99 31.40
C ARG A 441 11.72 -10.92 32.56
N LYS A 442 12.98 -11.34 32.63
CA LYS A 442 13.48 -12.13 33.75
C LYS A 442 13.57 -11.25 34.99
N ALA A 443 12.84 -11.63 36.04
CA ALA A 443 12.92 -10.94 37.33
C ALA A 443 14.04 -11.53 38.21
N GLY A 444 14.64 -10.70 39.06
CA GLY A 444 15.70 -11.10 39.98
C GLY A 444 15.25 -12.00 41.14
N ASN A 445 13.94 -12.05 41.44
CA ASN A 445 13.37 -12.90 42.48
C ASN A 445 12.09 -13.63 42.02
N LEU A 446 11.71 -14.66 42.75
CA LEU A 446 10.59 -15.54 42.41
C LEU A 446 9.21 -14.85 42.49
N ALA A 447 9.03 -13.91 43.41
CA ALA A 447 7.76 -13.22 43.59
C ALA A 447 7.45 -12.32 42.41
N ASP A 448 8.42 -11.48 42.01
CA ASP A 448 8.32 -10.60 40.85
C ASP A 448 8.22 -11.39 39.55
N LYS A 449 8.91 -12.53 39.45
CA LYS A 449 8.78 -13.43 38.30
C LYS A 449 7.33 -13.91 38.16
N LYS A 450 6.74 -14.45 39.24
CA LYS A 450 5.36 -14.96 39.23
C LYS A 450 4.36 -13.84 38.92
N LEU A 451 4.57 -12.65 39.49
CA LEU A 451 3.72 -11.49 39.22
C LEU A 451 3.80 -11.09 37.74
N ASN A 452 5.00 -10.99 37.17
CA ASN A 452 5.15 -10.63 35.76
C ASN A 452 4.59 -11.70 34.81
N GLU A 453 4.73 -12.99 35.13
CA GLU A 453 4.11 -14.09 34.38
C GLU A 453 2.57 -14.04 34.40
N GLN A 454 1.97 -13.58 35.50
CA GLN A 454 0.52 -13.42 35.63
C GLN A 454 0.01 -12.18 34.89
N GLU A 455 0.65 -11.03 35.12
CA GLU A 455 0.21 -9.74 34.59
C GLU A 455 0.65 -9.49 33.14
N MET A 456 1.63 -10.25 32.63
CA MET A 456 2.21 -10.07 31.29
C MET A 456 2.64 -8.61 31.04
N ARG A 457 3.31 -8.02 32.03
CA ARG A 457 3.58 -6.58 32.04
C ARG A 457 4.88 -6.22 31.32
N TYR A 458 5.99 -6.78 31.78
CA TYR A 458 7.32 -6.40 31.33
C TYR A 458 7.92 -7.45 30.40
N PHE A 459 8.44 -6.99 29.26
CA PHE A 459 9.08 -7.83 28.24
C PHE A 459 10.50 -7.35 27.94
N ASP A 460 11.25 -8.19 27.23
CA ASP A 460 12.62 -7.92 26.80
C ASP A 460 12.73 -7.85 25.27
N PHE A 461 11.90 -6.99 24.64
CA PHE A 461 12.07 -6.64 23.23
C PHE A 461 13.15 -5.57 23.06
N ASP A 462 13.94 -5.67 21.99
CA ASP A 462 15.02 -4.74 21.68
C ASP A 462 14.51 -3.48 20.97
N VAL A 463 13.58 -3.70 20.05
CA VAL A 463 13.02 -2.67 19.17
C VAL A 463 11.50 -2.72 19.21
N LEU A 464 10.87 -1.55 19.34
CA LEU A 464 9.43 -1.40 19.25
C LEU A 464 9.05 -0.28 18.29
N LEU A 465 8.18 -0.57 17.34
CA LEU A 465 7.64 0.45 16.41
C LEU A 465 6.12 0.43 16.56
N ALA A 466 5.48 1.58 16.63
CA ALA A 466 4.02 1.61 16.78
C ALA A 466 3.38 2.89 16.23
N ASN A 467 2.18 2.72 15.70
CA ASN A 467 1.24 3.81 15.45
C ASN A 467 -0.07 3.58 16.25
N PRO A 468 -0.08 3.90 17.56
CA PRO A 468 -1.25 3.70 18.40
C PRO A 468 -2.47 4.52 17.94
N PRO A 469 -3.71 4.10 18.27
CA PRO A 469 -4.91 4.85 17.91
C PRO A 469 -4.92 6.24 18.56
N PHE A 470 -5.09 7.29 17.75
CA PHE A 470 -5.05 8.69 18.21
C PHE A 470 -6.33 9.16 18.89
N ALA A 471 -7.45 8.49 18.63
CA ALA A 471 -8.77 8.91 19.08
C ALA A 471 -9.38 7.93 20.09
N GLY A 472 -10.10 8.51 21.05
CA GLY A 472 -10.84 7.80 22.07
C GLY A 472 -10.07 7.66 23.39
N ASP A 473 -10.86 7.65 24.47
CA ASP A 473 -10.35 7.47 25.82
C ASP A 473 -10.60 6.05 26.32
N VAL A 474 -9.79 5.63 27.29
CA VAL A 474 -10.04 4.48 28.15
C VAL A 474 -10.67 5.01 29.44
N SER A 475 -11.85 4.50 29.80
CA SER A 475 -12.54 4.79 31.06
C SER A 475 -12.66 3.56 31.97
N ASP A 476 -12.24 2.38 31.50
CA ASP A 476 -12.25 1.17 32.32
C ASP A 476 -11.19 1.28 33.43
N THR A 477 -11.67 1.44 34.67
CA THR A 477 -10.80 1.56 35.85
C THR A 477 -9.86 0.37 36.05
N ARG A 478 -10.21 -0.82 35.56
CA ARG A 478 -9.34 -2.02 35.63
C ARG A 478 -8.13 -1.89 34.72
N VAL A 479 -8.29 -1.22 33.58
CA VAL A 479 -7.20 -0.89 32.66
C VAL A 479 -6.40 0.29 33.20
N LEU A 480 -7.07 1.39 33.57
CA LEU A 480 -6.41 2.61 34.06
C LEU A 480 -5.50 2.33 35.25
N ARG A 481 -5.93 1.51 36.20
CA ARG A 481 -5.13 1.18 37.40
C ARG A 481 -3.83 0.43 37.13
N GLN A 482 -3.61 -0.03 35.90
CA GLN A 482 -2.36 -0.67 35.50
C GLN A 482 -1.28 0.35 35.15
N TYR A 483 -1.64 1.61 34.83
CA TYR A 483 -0.72 2.58 34.22
C TYR A 483 -0.45 3.79 35.11
N ALA A 484 0.83 4.11 35.34
CA ALA A 484 1.24 5.30 36.06
C ALA A 484 0.73 6.59 35.39
N LEU A 485 0.68 6.65 34.06
CA LEU A 485 0.16 7.78 33.30
C LEU A 485 -1.37 7.95 33.39
N ALA A 486 -2.09 7.00 33.98
CA ALA A 486 -3.51 7.15 34.30
C ALA A 486 -3.77 7.80 35.67
N LYS A 487 -2.71 8.15 36.42
CA LYS A 487 -2.83 8.90 37.66
C LYS A 487 -2.90 10.40 37.40
N LYS A 488 -3.47 11.15 38.34
CA LYS A 488 -3.50 12.62 38.30
C LYS A 488 -2.20 13.15 38.90
N TYR A 489 -1.47 13.93 38.10
CA TYR A 489 -0.25 14.63 38.50
C TYR A 489 -0.50 16.13 38.64
N HIS A 490 0.09 16.75 39.65
CA HIS A 490 0.07 18.19 39.85
C HIS A 490 1.47 18.77 39.68
N GLY A 491 1.55 19.88 38.94
CA GLY A 491 2.78 20.67 38.89
C GLY A 491 3.08 21.23 40.28
N GLN A 492 4.33 21.14 40.70
CA GLN A 492 4.78 21.69 41.96
C GLN A 492 5.20 23.15 41.76
N ASP A 493 4.76 24.01 42.67
CA ASP A 493 5.08 25.43 42.70
C ASP A 493 6.05 25.66 43.87
N PRO A 494 7.30 26.08 43.61
CA PRO A 494 8.30 26.28 44.66
C PRO A 494 7.82 27.21 45.79
N GLU A 495 7.00 28.21 45.46
CA GLU A 495 6.47 29.15 46.46
C GLU A 495 5.49 28.47 47.41
N LYS A 496 4.73 27.48 46.91
CA LYS A 496 3.78 26.69 47.70
C LYS A 496 4.41 25.50 48.41
N LEU A 497 5.62 25.12 48.03
CA LEU A 497 6.41 24.08 48.70
C LEU A 497 7.10 24.57 49.98
N ALA A 498 7.05 25.87 50.29
CA ALA A 498 7.61 26.44 51.52
C ALA A 498 7.08 25.75 52.80
N ASP A 499 5.84 25.25 52.76
CA ASP A 499 5.19 24.53 53.86
C ASP A 499 5.53 23.03 53.93
N ASP A 500 6.28 22.48 52.95
CA ASP A 500 6.77 21.10 52.90
C ASP A 500 8.30 21.09 52.66
N PRO A 501 9.12 21.32 53.70
CA PRO A 501 10.57 21.51 53.55
C PRO A 501 11.31 20.33 52.92
N VAL A 502 10.78 19.10 53.06
CA VAL A 502 11.35 17.89 52.45
C VAL A 502 11.12 17.92 50.94
N GLN A 503 9.92 18.26 50.50
CA GLN A 503 9.62 18.37 49.06
C GLN A 503 10.29 19.58 48.42
N LEU A 504 10.40 20.69 49.14
CA LEU A 504 11.17 21.84 48.68
C LEU A 504 12.64 21.47 48.47
N ALA A 505 13.26 20.74 49.41
CA ALA A 505 14.63 20.29 49.27
C ALA A 505 14.81 19.35 48.06
N LEU A 506 13.92 18.36 47.88
CA LEU A 506 13.92 17.49 46.69
C LEU A 506 13.78 18.29 45.40
N PHE A 507 12.81 19.21 45.35
CA PHE A 507 12.61 20.09 44.21
C PHE A 507 13.85 20.95 43.91
N GLN A 508 14.53 21.47 44.93
CA GLN A 508 15.74 22.26 44.75
C GLN A 508 16.93 21.42 44.26
N THR A 509 16.98 20.12 44.57
CA THR A 509 18.05 19.25 44.08
C THR A 509 17.93 18.93 42.58
N ASP A 510 16.71 18.73 42.10
CA ASP A 510 16.43 18.44 40.69
C ASP A 510 15.00 18.92 40.35
N PRO A 511 14.84 20.20 39.97
CA PRO A 511 13.53 20.79 39.68
C PRO A 511 12.77 20.05 38.57
N ASP A 512 13.49 19.51 37.59
CA ASP A 512 12.88 18.81 36.45
C ASP A 512 12.37 17.43 36.87
N ARG A 513 13.16 16.68 37.64
CA ARG A 513 12.72 15.38 38.19
C ARG A 513 11.58 15.51 39.15
N HIS A 514 11.53 16.58 39.94
CA HIS A 514 10.50 16.82 40.94
C HIS A 514 9.43 17.81 40.47
N ARG A 515 9.33 18.09 39.17
CA ARG A 515 8.36 19.06 38.63
C ARG A 515 6.91 18.69 38.89
N PHE A 516 6.59 17.40 38.87
CA PHE A 516 5.24 16.88 39.06
C PHE A 516 5.16 15.91 40.22
N ARG A 517 4.02 15.92 40.93
CA ARG A 517 3.73 15.04 42.05
C ARG A 517 2.46 14.24 41.81
N ASP A 518 2.50 12.94 42.13
CA ASP A 518 1.33 12.06 42.16
C ASP A 518 0.34 12.54 43.24
N SER A 519 -0.89 12.82 42.85
CA SER A 519 -1.97 13.22 43.76
C SER A 519 -2.56 12.07 44.58
N GLY A 520 -2.16 10.82 44.29
CA GLY A 520 -2.76 9.59 44.82
C GLY A 520 -4.13 9.27 44.23
N LYS A 521 -4.63 10.10 43.30
CA LYS A 521 -5.93 9.93 42.63
C LYS A 521 -5.75 9.46 41.19
N TRP A 522 -6.71 8.68 40.74
CA TRP A 522 -6.78 8.19 39.36
C TRP A 522 -7.58 9.16 38.47
N GLN A 523 -7.28 9.18 37.19
CA GLN A 523 -8.11 9.82 36.17
C GLN A 523 -9.38 8.99 35.95
N ASP A 524 -10.51 9.65 35.63
CA ASP A 524 -11.75 8.95 35.28
C ASP A 524 -11.73 8.43 33.83
N ARG A 525 -10.88 9.05 33.01
CA ARG A 525 -10.59 8.66 31.63
C ARG A 525 -9.18 9.08 31.26
N GLN A 526 -8.53 8.33 30.37
CA GLN A 526 -7.21 8.67 29.84
C GLN A 526 -7.17 8.35 28.34
N ALA A 527 -6.57 9.25 27.56
CA ALA A 527 -6.38 9.02 26.13
C ALA A 527 -5.51 7.78 25.89
N ARG A 528 -5.91 6.95 24.90
CA ARG A 528 -5.27 5.66 24.62
C ARG A 528 -3.79 5.80 24.27
N ASP A 529 -3.46 6.74 23.38
CA ASP A 529 -2.12 7.03 22.92
C ASP A 529 -1.13 7.30 24.08
N ILE A 530 -1.58 8.00 25.14
CA ILE A 530 -0.79 8.21 26.36
C ILE A 530 -0.49 6.88 27.08
N LEU A 531 -1.48 6.01 27.24
CA LEU A 531 -1.28 4.71 27.87
C LEU A 531 -0.37 3.80 27.04
N PHE A 532 -0.44 3.92 25.70
CA PHE A 532 0.46 3.22 24.81
C PHE A 532 1.91 3.66 24.97
N VAL A 533 2.21 4.93 25.27
CA VAL A 533 3.60 5.35 25.54
C VAL A 533 4.20 4.58 26.72
N GLU A 534 3.48 4.48 27.85
CA GLU A 534 3.94 3.68 28.98
C GLU A 534 3.98 2.19 28.64
N ARG A 535 2.96 1.66 27.97
CA ARG A 535 2.90 0.26 27.59
C ARG A 535 4.07 -0.13 26.69
N ASN A 536 4.41 0.69 25.71
CA ASN A 536 5.50 0.44 24.78
C ASN A 536 6.85 0.41 25.51
N LEU A 537 7.07 1.32 26.47
CA LEU A 537 8.27 1.28 27.32
C LEU A 537 8.29 0.06 28.25
N ASP A 538 7.14 -0.45 28.72
CA ASP A 538 7.06 -1.69 29.49
C ASP A 538 7.50 -2.92 28.67
N PHE A 539 7.20 -2.94 27.37
CA PHE A 539 7.60 -4.00 26.43
C PHE A 539 9.11 -4.01 26.10
N LEU A 540 9.76 -2.85 26.14
CA LEU A 540 11.18 -2.76 25.84
C LEU A 540 12.07 -3.26 26.99
N ARG A 541 13.11 -4.03 26.66
CA ARG A 541 14.22 -4.29 27.58
C ARG A 541 14.90 -2.98 27.98
N PRO A 542 15.59 -2.90 29.14
CA PRO A 542 16.49 -1.78 29.44
C PRO A 542 17.48 -1.54 28.28
N GLY A 543 17.58 -0.30 27.80
CA GLY A 543 18.42 0.06 26.65
C GLY A 543 17.79 -0.17 25.27
N GLY A 544 16.62 -0.85 25.22
CA GLY A 544 15.83 -1.00 24.01
C GLY A 544 15.26 0.34 23.52
N ARG A 545 14.86 0.39 22.26
CA ARG A 545 14.52 1.64 21.56
C ARG A 545 13.20 1.54 20.80
N THR A 546 12.53 2.69 20.63
CA THR A 546 11.24 2.74 19.97
C THR A 546 11.03 3.99 19.13
N ALA A 547 10.23 3.85 18.07
CA ALA A 547 9.59 4.97 17.38
C ALA A 547 8.07 4.86 17.55
N ILE A 548 7.43 5.92 18.07
CA ILE A 548 5.99 5.95 18.32
C ILE A 548 5.39 7.14 17.57
N VAL A 549 4.43 6.88 16.67
CA VAL A 549 3.67 7.94 15.99
C VAL A 549 2.60 8.46 16.95
N LEU A 550 2.56 9.78 17.17
CA LEU A 550 1.62 10.43 18.09
C LEU A 550 1.06 11.74 17.51
N PRO A 551 -0.11 12.20 17.98
CA PRO A 551 -0.59 13.55 17.69
C PRO A 551 0.39 14.62 18.17
N GLN A 552 0.59 15.68 17.38
CA GLN A 552 1.55 16.74 17.72
C GLN A 552 1.21 17.45 19.05
N GLY A 553 -0.06 17.42 19.46
CA GLY A 553 -0.52 17.92 20.76
C GLY A 553 0.28 17.38 21.95
N ARG A 554 0.71 16.12 21.91
CA ARG A 554 1.46 15.47 23.00
C ARG A 554 2.80 16.13 23.28
N PHE A 555 3.37 16.82 22.29
CA PHE A 555 4.68 17.44 22.37
C PHE A 555 4.61 18.90 22.85
N ASN A 556 3.48 19.61 22.62
CA ASN A 556 3.39 21.04 22.85
C ASN A 556 2.32 21.48 23.87
N ASN A 557 1.27 20.68 24.10
CA ASN A 557 0.22 21.05 25.04
C ASN A 557 0.74 21.11 26.47
N ILE A 558 0.33 22.13 27.22
CA ILE A 558 0.68 22.30 28.65
C ILE A 558 0.09 21.16 29.48
N THR A 559 -1.14 20.74 29.17
CA THR A 559 -1.85 19.65 29.87
C THR A 559 -1.13 18.30 29.73
N ASP A 560 -0.34 18.11 28.68
CA ASP A 560 0.47 16.91 28.44
C ASP A 560 1.89 17.01 29.07
N GLY A 561 2.16 18.04 29.87
CA GLY A 561 3.40 18.19 30.63
C GLY A 561 3.77 16.95 31.48
N PRO A 562 2.83 16.35 32.23
CA PRO A 562 3.09 15.12 32.98
C PRO A 562 3.57 13.94 32.12
N LEU A 563 3.07 13.81 30.89
CA LEU A 563 3.53 12.76 29.96
C LEU A 563 5.01 12.95 29.62
N ARG A 564 5.39 14.17 29.19
CA ARG A 564 6.77 14.47 28.81
C ARG A 564 7.73 14.33 29.98
N TRP A 565 7.30 14.76 31.17
CA TRP A 565 8.04 14.56 32.41
C TRP A 565 8.22 13.08 32.71
N TRP A 566 7.15 12.27 32.68
CA TRP A 566 7.23 10.84 32.94
C TRP A 566 8.17 10.14 31.95
N VAL A 567 8.09 10.48 30.65
CA VAL A 567 9.00 9.92 29.64
C VAL A 567 10.46 10.23 29.95
N ALA A 568 10.80 11.48 30.31
CA ALA A 568 12.18 11.86 30.64
C ALA A 568 12.77 11.05 31.81
N GLN A 569 11.92 10.58 32.73
CA GLN A 569 12.34 9.72 33.86
C GLN A 569 12.58 8.26 33.45
N HIS A 570 12.05 7.80 32.32
CA HIS A 570 12.06 6.38 31.93
C HIS A 570 12.83 6.10 30.62
N ALA A 571 13.02 7.12 29.77
CA ALA A 571 13.73 7.00 28.50
C ALA A 571 14.45 8.30 28.08
N ARG A 572 15.54 8.13 27.34
CA ARG A 572 16.20 9.16 26.54
C ARG A 572 15.30 9.53 25.37
N VAL A 573 15.09 10.82 25.15
CA VAL A 573 14.50 11.29 23.89
C VAL A 573 15.60 11.37 22.83
N LEU A 574 15.56 10.49 21.84
CA LEU A 574 16.53 10.49 20.74
C LEU A 574 16.17 11.58 19.72
N GLY A 575 14.88 11.74 19.44
CA GLY A 575 14.42 12.79 18.57
C GLY A 575 12.90 12.87 18.40
N VAL A 576 12.46 13.99 17.82
CA VAL A 576 11.07 14.25 17.46
C VAL A 576 11.03 14.73 16.00
N VAL A 577 10.34 13.96 15.16
CA VAL A 577 10.16 14.28 13.74
C VAL A 577 8.71 14.72 13.50
N GLY A 578 8.52 16.00 13.21
CA GLY A 578 7.22 16.55 12.83
C GLY A 578 6.84 16.16 11.40
N LEU A 579 5.62 15.67 11.21
CA LEU A 579 5.10 15.30 9.89
C LEU A 579 4.16 16.38 9.36
N GLY A 580 3.96 16.39 8.03
CA GLY A 580 2.99 17.27 7.39
C GLY A 580 1.56 16.93 7.82
N VAL A 581 0.67 17.93 7.79
CA VAL A 581 -0.76 17.75 8.16
C VAL A 581 -1.49 16.80 7.20
N ASP A 582 -1.00 16.68 5.97
CA ASP A 582 -1.59 15.86 4.92
C ASP A 582 -1.11 14.40 4.94
N THR A 583 -0.08 14.08 5.73
CA THR A 583 0.56 12.76 5.75
C THR A 583 -0.42 11.63 6.08
N PHE A 584 -1.37 11.84 6.99
CA PHE A 584 -2.37 10.83 7.40
C PHE A 584 -3.76 11.04 6.77
N LYS A 585 -3.88 11.95 5.79
CA LYS A 585 -5.12 12.09 5.02
C LYS A 585 -5.32 10.89 4.06
N PRO A 586 -6.57 10.57 3.69
CA PRO A 586 -7.82 11.25 4.08
C PRO A 586 -8.32 10.91 5.49
N HIS A 587 -7.63 10.02 6.21
CA HIS A 587 -8.15 9.44 7.44
C HIS A 587 -8.20 10.41 8.62
N THR A 588 -7.18 11.27 8.76
CA THR A 588 -7.18 12.36 9.74
C THR A 588 -6.43 13.58 9.25
N GLY A 589 -6.92 14.76 9.65
CA GLY A 589 -6.22 16.04 9.49
C GLY A 589 -5.43 16.45 10.74
N THR A 590 -5.32 15.57 11.75
CA THR A 590 -4.47 15.83 12.91
C THR A 590 -3.01 15.79 12.49
N LYS A 591 -2.28 16.88 12.74
CA LYS A 591 -0.82 16.90 12.54
C LYS A 591 -0.15 15.94 13.53
N THR A 592 0.72 15.08 13.03
CA THR A 592 1.38 14.02 13.80
C THR A 592 2.89 14.23 13.87
N SER A 593 3.53 13.53 14.78
CA SER A 593 4.99 13.48 14.89
C SER A 593 5.43 12.09 15.33
N VAL A 594 6.65 11.71 14.98
CA VAL A 594 7.25 10.44 15.42
C VAL A 594 8.20 10.72 16.59
N TRP A 595 7.96 10.06 17.72
CA TRP A 595 8.79 10.15 18.92
C TRP A 595 9.77 8.99 18.97
N PHE A 596 11.07 9.29 18.88
CA PHE A 596 12.14 8.31 19.01
C PHE A 596 12.66 8.31 20.44
N LEU A 597 12.60 7.16 21.11
CA LEU A 597 12.97 6.98 22.51
C LEU A 597 13.95 5.81 22.67
N GLN A 598 14.83 5.89 23.66
CA GLN A 598 15.63 4.76 24.13
C GLN A 598 15.48 4.62 25.64
N LYS A 599 15.06 3.44 26.10
CA LYS A 599 14.81 3.20 27.52
C LYS A 599 16.11 3.29 28.30
N TRP A 600 16.09 3.98 29.44
CA TRP A 600 17.26 4.09 30.31
C TRP A 600 17.71 2.70 30.80
N ASN A 601 19.02 2.52 30.92
CA ASN A 601 19.65 1.34 31.48
C ASN A 601 20.90 1.72 32.28
N ASP A 602 20.71 1.83 33.60
CA ASP A 602 21.77 2.13 34.55
C ASP A 602 22.44 0.88 35.13
N ASP A 603 22.00 -0.34 34.76
CA ASP A 603 22.57 -1.58 35.30
C ASP A 603 23.94 -1.87 34.65
N PRO A 604 25.06 -1.71 35.39
CA PRO A 604 26.38 -1.95 34.83
C PRO A 604 26.63 -3.43 34.53
N LYS A 605 25.86 -4.35 35.14
CA LYS A 605 26.00 -5.81 34.95
C LYS A 605 25.31 -6.30 33.68
N ALA A 606 24.35 -5.55 33.15
CA ALA A 606 23.65 -5.86 31.91
C ALA A 606 24.38 -5.33 30.66
N GLY A 607 25.40 -4.48 30.84
CA GLY A 607 26.03 -3.69 29.78
C GLY A 607 25.25 -2.38 29.57
N PRO A 608 25.82 -1.19 29.86
CA PRO A 608 25.09 0.07 29.79
C PRO A 608 24.84 0.47 28.32
N LEU A 609 23.70 0.05 27.77
CA LEU A 609 23.30 0.40 26.41
C LEU A 609 22.78 1.84 26.28
N CYS A 610 22.28 2.44 27.38
CA CYS A 610 21.75 3.81 27.44
C CYS A 610 21.70 4.30 28.91
N PRO A 611 22.84 4.64 29.54
CA PRO A 611 22.85 5.13 30.92
C PRO A 611 22.08 6.45 31.04
N PHE A 612 21.49 6.69 32.20
CA PHE A 612 20.77 7.93 32.49
C PHE A 612 21.70 9.13 32.36
N GLN A 613 21.22 10.13 31.63
CA GLN A 613 21.89 11.42 31.46
C GLN A 613 20.88 12.53 31.68
N ALA A 614 21.19 13.46 32.58
CA ALA A 614 20.28 14.58 32.86
C ALA A 614 20.20 15.56 31.69
N ASN A 615 21.33 15.83 31.03
CA ASN A 615 21.44 16.76 29.89
C ASN A 615 22.05 16.05 28.70
N TYR A 616 21.27 15.91 27.63
CA TYR A 616 21.68 15.29 26.37
C TYR A 616 21.06 16.04 25.19
N PRO A 617 21.70 16.05 24.02
CA PRO A 617 21.11 16.65 22.84
C PRO A 617 19.99 15.77 22.30
N VAL A 618 19.01 16.42 21.68
CA VAL A 618 17.81 15.80 21.11
C VAL A 618 17.68 16.23 19.66
N PHE A 619 17.51 15.27 18.75
CA PHE A 619 17.30 15.56 17.34
C PHE A 619 15.87 16.08 17.08
N PHE A 620 15.76 17.22 16.41
CA PHE A 620 14.47 17.76 15.97
C PHE A 620 14.48 17.97 14.46
N ALA A 621 13.45 17.48 13.78
CA ALA A 621 13.24 17.73 12.36
C ALA A 621 11.75 17.92 12.07
N THR A 622 11.44 18.59 10.96
CA THR A 622 10.07 18.69 10.44
C THR A 622 10.12 18.40 8.95
N SER A 623 9.28 17.48 8.49
CA SER A 623 9.09 17.22 7.06
C SER A 623 8.43 18.42 6.40
N GLU A 624 9.07 18.93 5.36
CA GLU A 624 8.59 20.00 4.50
C GLU A 624 7.79 19.44 3.32
N VAL A 625 7.96 18.15 2.99
CA VAL A 625 7.32 17.49 1.85
C VAL A 625 6.51 16.27 2.32
N PRO A 626 5.18 16.40 2.46
CA PRO A 626 4.34 15.41 3.14
C PRO A 626 4.17 14.07 2.40
N GLY A 627 4.45 14.02 1.10
CA GLY A 627 4.15 12.87 0.22
C GLY A 627 2.69 12.73 -0.20
N LYS A 628 1.78 13.55 0.35
CA LYS A 628 0.35 13.55 0.04
C LYS A 628 -0.19 14.97 -0.10
N ASP A 629 -1.23 15.12 -0.90
CA ASP A 629 -1.93 16.38 -1.09
C ASP A 629 -3.03 16.60 -0.05
N GLY A 630 -3.71 17.75 -0.13
CA GLY A 630 -4.79 18.11 0.80
C GLY A 630 -6.01 17.18 0.79
N ARG A 631 -6.14 16.31 -0.22
CA ARG A 631 -7.19 15.28 -0.35
C ARG A 631 -6.74 13.93 0.22
N GLY A 632 -5.45 13.75 0.49
CA GLY A 632 -4.87 12.50 0.96
C GLY A 632 -4.38 11.58 -0.17
N GLU A 633 -4.32 12.08 -1.40
CA GLU A 633 -3.75 11.35 -2.52
C GLU A 633 -2.23 11.53 -2.56
N TYR A 634 -1.51 10.48 -2.98
CA TYR A 634 -0.06 10.53 -3.08
C TYR A 634 0.40 11.53 -4.13
N VAL A 635 1.39 12.34 -3.77
CA VAL A 635 2.10 13.22 -4.70
C VAL A 635 3.36 12.49 -5.14
N TYR A 636 3.54 12.33 -6.44
CA TYR A 636 4.68 11.62 -7.01
C TYR A 636 5.69 12.60 -7.62
N VAL A 637 6.97 12.23 -7.62
CA VAL A 637 8.03 12.94 -8.33
C VAL A 637 7.67 12.97 -9.82
N PRO A 638 7.63 14.12 -10.50
CA PRO A 638 7.25 14.17 -11.90
C PRO A 638 8.35 13.65 -12.83
N ASP A 639 7.95 12.90 -13.86
CA ASP A 639 8.79 12.51 -14.98
C ASP A 639 8.62 13.54 -16.12
N PRO A 640 9.63 14.37 -16.41
CA PRO A 640 9.52 15.43 -17.41
C PRO A 640 9.50 14.92 -18.86
N ASP A 641 9.86 13.67 -19.11
CA ASP A 641 9.83 13.07 -20.45
C ASP A 641 8.50 12.37 -20.74
N LEU A 642 7.91 11.72 -19.72
CA LEU A 642 6.70 10.87 -19.88
C LEU A 642 5.39 11.52 -19.43
N ASN A 643 5.42 12.77 -18.94
CA ASN A 643 4.23 13.51 -18.50
C ASN A 643 3.37 12.70 -17.49
N GLY A 644 4.06 12.06 -16.54
CA GLY A 644 3.52 11.17 -15.52
C GLY A 644 4.46 11.07 -14.31
N PRO A 645 4.26 10.13 -13.36
CA PRO A 645 5.17 9.95 -12.24
C PRO A 645 6.49 9.32 -12.69
N LEU A 646 7.59 9.74 -12.06
CA LEU A 646 8.88 9.08 -12.14
C LEU A 646 8.76 7.71 -11.49
N LEU A 647 9.21 6.68 -12.20
CA LEU A 647 9.14 5.31 -11.74
C LEU A 647 10.49 4.85 -11.19
N ASP A 648 10.48 4.03 -10.15
CA ASP A 648 11.65 3.36 -9.63
C ASP A 648 12.12 2.23 -10.56
N LEU A 649 13.19 1.52 -10.20
CA LEU A 649 13.75 0.45 -11.06
C LEU A 649 12.86 -0.79 -11.15
N GLU A 650 11.84 -0.89 -10.30
CA GLU A 650 10.83 -1.94 -10.33
C GLU A 650 9.54 -1.49 -11.05
N GLY A 651 9.50 -0.24 -11.54
CA GLY A 651 8.39 0.32 -12.31
C GLY A 651 7.30 1.00 -11.49
N HIS A 652 7.57 1.35 -10.23
CA HIS A 652 6.59 1.94 -9.32
C HIS A 652 6.74 3.47 -9.21
N PRO A 653 5.64 4.23 -9.14
CA PRO A 653 5.68 5.67 -8.87
C PRO A 653 6.44 6.04 -7.58
N ILE A 654 7.40 6.95 -7.68
CA ILE A 654 8.16 7.45 -6.53
C ILE A 654 7.40 8.59 -5.86
N VAL A 655 6.99 8.41 -4.61
CA VAL A 655 6.29 9.44 -3.81
C VAL A 655 7.25 10.59 -3.49
N ASP A 656 6.86 11.84 -3.69
CA ASP A 656 7.69 13.01 -3.41
C ASP A 656 7.71 13.33 -1.90
N HIS A 657 8.83 13.07 -1.22
CA HIS A 657 9.01 13.35 0.21
C HIS A 657 10.47 13.63 0.59
N ASP A 658 10.70 14.12 1.82
CA ASP A 658 12.02 14.45 2.38
C ASP A 658 12.44 13.57 3.59
N LEU A 659 11.70 12.49 3.84
CA LEU A 659 11.90 11.66 5.04
C LEU A 659 13.17 10.78 5.01
N PHE A 660 13.60 10.29 3.85
CA PHE A 660 14.83 9.52 3.66
C PHE A 660 15.35 9.66 2.22
N ASP A 661 16.61 9.30 1.99
CA ASP A 661 17.26 9.41 0.69
C ASP A 661 16.73 8.38 -0.32
N GLN A 662 15.92 8.88 -1.26
CA GLN A 662 15.33 8.11 -2.34
C GLN A 662 16.36 7.74 -3.43
N ARG A 663 17.47 8.47 -3.55
CA ARG A 663 18.56 8.09 -4.47
C ARG A 663 19.24 6.84 -3.95
N GLN A 664 19.53 6.78 -2.65
CA GLN A 664 20.10 5.59 -2.03
C GLN A 664 19.16 4.38 -2.16
N MET A 665 17.85 4.58 -1.99
CA MET A 665 16.84 3.53 -2.23
C MET A 665 16.95 2.94 -3.63
N VAL A 666 17.01 3.77 -4.68
CA VAL A 666 17.11 3.31 -6.08
C VAL A 666 18.48 2.67 -6.36
N LEU A 667 19.56 3.15 -5.75
CA LEU A 667 20.88 2.52 -5.85
C LEU A 667 20.90 1.12 -5.22
N ASP A 668 20.18 0.91 -4.12
CA ASP A 668 20.07 -0.41 -3.49
C ASP A 668 19.16 -1.34 -4.30
N GLN A 669 18.10 -0.82 -4.95
CA GLN A 669 17.36 -1.57 -5.96
C GLN A 669 18.29 -2.03 -7.11
N TRP A 670 19.16 -1.14 -7.59
CA TRP A 670 20.11 -1.48 -8.66
C TRP A 670 21.04 -2.62 -8.26
N LYS A 671 21.67 -2.56 -7.08
CA LYS A 671 22.53 -3.66 -6.58
C LYS A 671 21.80 -5.00 -6.55
N ARG A 672 20.53 -5.01 -6.14
CA ARG A 672 19.69 -6.22 -6.14
C ARG A 672 19.41 -6.71 -7.57
N GLN A 673 19.12 -5.81 -8.49
CA GLN A 673 18.86 -6.18 -9.89
C GLN A 673 20.10 -6.73 -10.57
N GLN A 674 21.29 -6.23 -10.25
CA GLN A 674 22.57 -6.80 -10.74
C GLN A 674 22.73 -8.26 -10.30
N LEU A 675 22.42 -8.59 -9.04
CA LEU A 675 22.46 -9.96 -8.55
C LEU A 675 21.37 -10.83 -9.18
N ARG A 676 20.17 -10.28 -9.37
CA ARG A 676 18.99 -11.01 -9.87
C ARG A 676 19.07 -11.35 -11.35
N TYR A 677 19.66 -10.47 -12.15
CA TYR A 677 19.74 -10.58 -13.60
C TYR A 677 21.19 -10.72 -14.08
N ALA A 678 22.05 -11.33 -13.26
CA ALA A 678 23.49 -11.47 -13.53
C ALA A 678 23.80 -12.16 -14.88
N ASP A 679 22.86 -12.97 -15.39
CA ASP A 679 23.00 -13.71 -16.65
C ASP A 679 22.30 -13.03 -17.86
N ASP A 680 21.74 -11.82 -17.69
CA ASP A 680 20.98 -11.10 -18.73
C ASP A 680 21.56 -9.69 -18.98
N ASP A 681 22.64 -9.65 -19.76
CA ASP A 681 23.40 -8.42 -20.05
C ASP A 681 22.55 -7.34 -20.75
N GLU A 682 21.64 -7.72 -21.64
CA GLU A 682 20.79 -6.79 -22.36
C GLU A 682 19.78 -6.11 -21.41
N LEU A 683 19.15 -6.90 -20.53
CA LEU A 683 18.25 -6.37 -19.51
C LEU A 683 18.98 -5.49 -18.49
N LEU A 684 20.19 -5.89 -18.07
CA LEU A 684 21.01 -5.09 -17.17
C LEU A 684 21.43 -3.76 -17.82
N ALA A 685 21.77 -3.75 -19.12
CA ALA A 685 22.06 -2.52 -19.84
C ALA A 685 20.85 -1.59 -19.93
N ALA A 686 19.66 -2.13 -20.20
CA ALA A 686 18.41 -1.36 -20.20
C ALA A 686 18.10 -0.77 -18.82
N LYS A 687 18.29 -1.55 -17.75
CA LYS A 687 18.08 -1.11 -16.36
C LYS A 687 19.12 -0.10 -15.89
N ALA A 688 20.38 -0.22 -16.32
CA ALA A 688 21.42 0.78 -16.05
C ALA A 688 21.06 2.14 -16.68
N LYS A 689 20.54 2.13 -17.92
CA LYS A 689 20.05 3.36 -18.57
C LYS A 689 18.86 3.97 -17.82
N ALA A 690 17.94 3.13 -17.34
CA ALA A 690 16.83 3.58 -16.50
C ALA A 690 17.33 4.19 -15.18
N LEU A 691 18.30 3.57 -14.51
CA LEU A 691 18.92 4.09 -13.29
C LEU A 691 19.49 5.50 -13.50
N THR A 692 20.28 5.71 -14.55
CA THR A 692 20.86 7.04 -14.85
C THR A 692 19.76 8.09 -14.97
N ARG A 693 18.71 7.79 -15.74
CA ARG A 693 17.56 8.67 -15.92
C ARG A 693 16.82 8.96 -14.61
N ILE A 694 16.61 7.96 -13.76
CA ILE A 694 15.95 8.14 -12.47
C ILE A 694 16.78 9.06 -11.58
N LEU A 695 18.10 8.83 -11.50
CA LEU A 695 19.02 9.63 -10.68
C LEU A 695 19.14 11.08 -11.17
N GLU A 696 18.95 11.35 -12.46
CA GLU A 696 18.93 12.72 -12.99
C GLU A 696 17.70 13.52 -12.51
N HIS A 697 16.55 12.85 -12.38
CA HIS A 697 15.27 13.48 -12.07
C HIS A 697 14.89 13.45 -10.59
N LEU A 698 15.53 12.60 -9.78
CA LEU A 698 15.31 12.59 -8.34
C LEU A 698 15.79 13.89 -7.69
N PRO A 699 14.94 14.56 -6.86
CA PRO A 699 15.33 15.76 -6.14
C PRO A 699 16.60 15.55 -5.31
N GLN A 700 17.52 16.51 -5.35
CA GLN A 700 18.63 16.58 -4.40
C GLN A 700 18.22 17.46 -3.23
N ARG A 701 18.02 16.86 -2.06
CA ARG A 701 17.66 17.54 -0.83
C ARG A 701 18.25 16.81 0.36
N GLU A 702 18.46 17.54 1.45
CA GLU A 702 18.76 16.92 2.74
C GLU A 702 17.52 16.15 3.22
N THR A 703 17.76 15.02 3.87
CA THR A 703 16.70 14.10 4.28
C THR A 703 16.83 13.74 5.75
N ILE A 704 15.68 13.55 6.40
CA ILE A 704 15.58 13.51 7.86
C ILE A 704 16.30 12.28 8.44
N ALA A 705 16.09 11.10 7.86
CA ALA A 705 16.70 9.87 8.35
C ALA A 705 18.23 9.93 8.31
N GLU A 706 18.82 10.45 7.23
CA GLU A 706 20.26 10.59 7.04
C GLU A 706 20.85 11.57 8.06
N LYS A 707 20.21 12.72 8.28
CA LYS A 707 20.64 13.67 9.33
C LYS A 707 20.55 13.10 10.74
N PHE A 708 19.56 12.25 10.99
CA PHE A 708 19.48 11.55 12.27
C PHE A 708 20.60 10.52 12.41
N ILE A 709 21.01 9.84 11.34
CA ILE A 709 22.13 8.89 11.37
C ILE A 709 23.43 9.62 11.70
N ASP A 710 23.69 10.76 11.04
CA ASP A 710 24.85 11.61 11.34
C ASP A 710 24.86 12.02 12.82
N PHE A 711 23.70 12.45 13.34
CA PHE A 711 23.51 12.78 14.75
C PHE A 711 23.76 11.58 15.67
N ALA A 712 23.19 10.41 15.34
CA ALA A 712 23.30 9.20 16.13
C ALA A 712 24.74 8.71 16.23
N GLN A 713 25.50 8.79 15.14
CA GLN A 713 26.91 8.46 15.10
C GLN A 713 27.74 9.45 15.91
N ALA A 714 27.49 10.76 15.77
CA ALA A 714 28.17 11.80 16.54
C ALA A 714 27.93 11.66 18.06
N GLU A 715 26.71 11.26 18.45
CA GLU A 715 26.32 11.02 19.84
C GLU A 715 26.70 9.64 20.38
N GLY A 716 27.35 8.80 19.57
CA GLY A 716 27.77 7.47 19.98
C GLY A 716 26.60 6.55 20.35
N LEU A 717 25.46 6.68 19.69
CA LEU A 717 24.32 5.79 19.90
C LEU A 717 24.69 4.38 19.42
N THR A 718 24.73 3.44 20.36
CA THR A 718 25.27 2.08 20.17
C THR A 718 24.67 1.30 18.99
N PHE A 719 23.40 1.53 18.66
CA PHE A 719 22.71 0.86 17.55
C PHE A 719 23.08 1.40 16.14
N TRP A 720 23.89 2.46 16.07
CA TRP A 720 24.45 3.04 14.85
C TRP A 720 25.98 3.02 14.79
N GLN A 721 26.63 2.42 15.79
CA GLN A 721 28.06 2.16 15.73
C GLN A 721 28.34 0.93 14.84
N GLU A 722 29.44 0.96 14.09
CA GLU A 722 29.92 -0.22 13.37
C GLU A 722 30.35 -1.28 14.39
N GLU A 723 29.92 -2.53 14.20
CA GLU A 723 30.47 -3.66 14.96
C GLU A 723 31.94 -3.84 14.53
N GLU A 724 32.89 -3.68 15.46
CA GLU A 724 34.34 -3.89 15.23
C GLU A 724 34.69 -5.31 14.77
#